data_AF-A0AAV8A115-F1
#
_entry.id   AF-A0AAV8A115-F1
#
_cell.length_a   1.000
_cell.length_b   1.000
_cell.length_c   1.000
_cell.angle_alpha   90.00
_cell.angle_beta   90.00
_cell.angle_gamma   90.00
#
_symmetry.space_group_name_H-M   'P 1'
#
loop_
_entity.id
_entity.type
_entity.pdbx_description
1 polymer ?
#
loop_
_entity_poly.entity_id
_entity_poly.type
_entity_poly.pdbx_seq_one_letter_code
_entity_poly.pdbx_strand_id
1 'polypeptide(L)'
;MSFIEQQLILSQTHTFTTWCNFQLGKEIDLEQDFKSGTNLISLLEKITDFQAKNFHPEPKSEKEMKENLQIVFKFMEDKGIELTTYGIQEIFEGKLEPILDLLWDLVQRFLIDKISFEGMKSQKALLSWCQKQVNDYETVDIEEFASSWADGMGFCSLIHKFKPELIENYNFLNVNNKIENLNLAFNIAKEKLNIPKLLKAEELIESNNLNEKCVLLYLVELYRVFSKGGTTTDINKKEGEKNDVVVGYVPGVFDLFHTGHKTFLNKAHSLCDRLIVGVHTDQFVTAYKRKPHHDQNTRKQNISKNMNYREEDIIFVGNVHLDVVKKYKVNKFIHGNDWEINSYKKQIRYYEDGLDKMGVTVEIVPYTKGISTSKLISKEIPNVIQYKRYFFDLDNTLLINKKPMPFAPELVDRLNKLNKELYVMSNNNRHTPIDVYNMLKNAGINIPKENVITSLKHVYNFLDTNYKNKNVFVWGTEKSIAWLKDRNINVISIKQLTEKSEIDIVVVLYRNDYHYNELVSLCNLCKQHPYICGNKDLTYPDKFDVLPDTGIVIHLINKCTNKKPIFVCGKPNPDMIPLHLKPNSIMIGDNPLTDKIFAINLNIPFIFVSNKWKEAEMTHLGVMIDYLKLNEEMNLNIL
;
A
#
# COMPACT_ATOMS: atom_id res chain seq x y z
N MET A 1 36.37 3.65 15.19
CA MET A 1 35.49 3.64 14.02
C MET A 1 34.51 4.80 14.16
N SER A 2 34.45 5.69 13.19
CA SER A 2 33.49 6.81 13.17
C SER A 2 32.06 6.31 12.98
N PHE A 3 31.05 7.12 13.33
CA PHE A 3 29.64 6.78 13.09
C PHE A 3 29.37 6.48 11.60
N ILE A 4 30.05 7.20 10.71
CA ILE A 4 29.95 7.03 9.26
C ILE A 4 30.54 5.68 8.83
N GLU A 5 31.72 5.31 9.34
CA GLU A 5 32.33 4.00 9.07
C GLU A 5 31.45 2.84 9.54
N GLN A 6 30.80 2.97 10.71
CA GLN A 6 29.86 1.97 11.20
C GLN A 6 28.64 1.81 10.28
N GLN A 7 28.07 2.91 9.79
CA GLN A 7 26.96 2.86 8.84
C GLN A 7 27.38 2.23 7.50
N LEU A 8 28.59 2.51 7.01
CA LEU A 8 29.12 1.92 5.78
C LEU A 8 29.28 0.41 5.90
N ILE A 9 29.80 -0.07 7.03
CA ILE A 9 29.94 -1.52 7.30
C ILE A 9 28.56 -2.17 7.39
N LEU A 10 27.60 -1.57 8.10
CA LEU A 10 26.25 -2.11 8.22
C LEU A 10 25.56 -2.27 6.85
N SER A 11 25.71 -1.28 5.96
CA SER A 11 25.14 -1.35 4.61
C SER A 11 25.82 -2.42 3.74
N GLN A 12 27.15 -2.55 3.83
CA GLN A 12 27.88 -3.64 3.15
C GLN A 12 27.44 -5.00 3.66
N THR A 13 27.38 -5.20 4.98
CA THR A 13 26.91 -6.44 5.59
C THR A 13 25.52 -6.80 5.08
N HIS A 14 24.58 -5.86 5.09
CA HIS A 14 23.23 -6.12 4.57
C HIS A 14 23.25 -6.56 3.08
N THR A 15 23.99 -5.84 2.25
CA THR A 15 24.09 -6.08 0.80
C THR A 15 24.70 -7.45 0.53
N PHE A 16 25.85 -7.76 1.14
CA PHE A 16 26.58 -8.99 0.93
C PHE A 16 25.88 -10.21 1.53
N THR A 17 25.27 -10.09 2.72
CA THR A 17 24.44 -11.16 3.28
C THR A 17 23.28 -11.49 2.34
N THR A 18 22.57 -10.47 1.85
CA THR A 18 21.44 -10.66 0.93
C THR A 18 21.88 -11.30 -0.39
N TRP A 19 23.03 -10.88 -0.93
CA TRP A 19 23.60 -11.45 -2.13
C TRP A 19 24.03 -12.91 -1.93
N CYS A 20 24.75 -13.22 -0.85
CA CYS A 20 25.15 -14.60 -0.53
C CYS A 20 23.93 -15.50 -0.32
N ASN A 21 22.91 -15.02 0.39
CA ASN A 21 21.66 -15.76 0.60
C ASN A 21 21.00 -16.13 -0.72
N PHE A 22 20.99 -15.21 -1.68
CA PHE A 22 20.43 -15.44 -3.01
C PHE A 22 21.24 -16.46 -3.81
N GLN A 23 22.58 -16.36 -3.83
CA GLN A 23 23.45 -17.29 -4.57
C GLN A 23 23.41 -18.71 -3.97
N LEU A 24 23.34 -18.81 -2.64
CA LEU A 24 23.33 -20.09 -1.91
C LEU A 24 21.93 -20.70 -1.80
N GLY A 25 20.86 -19.91 -1.99
CA GLY A 25 19.48 -20.35 -1.85
C GLY A 25 19.06 -20.65 -0.41
N LYS A 26 19.77 -20.10 0.58
CA LYS A 26 19.52 -20.27 2.02
C LYS A 26 19.95 -19.03 2.79
N GLU A 27 19.36 -18.81 3.95
CA GLU A 27 19.77 -17.72 4.86
C GLU A 27 21.05 -18.10 5.61
N ILE A 28 22.03 -17.19 5.63
CA ILE A 28 23.30 -17.36 6.33
C ILE A 28 23.64 -16.14 7.20
N ASP A 29 24.37 -16.40 8.28
CA ASP A 29 25.09 -15.41 9.07
C ASP A 29 26.56 -15.41 8.59
N LEU A 30 27.03 -14.29 8.03
CA LEU A 30 28.37 -14.21 7.46
C LEU A 30 29.47 -14.54 8.48
N GLU A 31 29.34 -14.09 9.73
CA GLU A 31 30.36 -14.26 10.77
C GLU A 31 30.42 -15.71 11.27
N GLN A 32 29.30 -16.46 11.25
CA GLN A 32 29.27 -17.85 11.71
C GLN A 32 29.41 -18.86 10.57
N ASP A 33 28.66 -18.66 9.49
CA ASP A 33 28.45 -19.69 8.46
C ASP A 33 29.58 -19.77 7.44
N PHE A 34 30.51 -18.80 7.41
CA PHE A 34 31.71 -18.87 6.57
C PHE A 34 32.94 -19.47 7.26
N LYS A 35 32.93 -19.60 8.58
CA LYS A 35 34.07 -20.13 9.36
C LYS A 35 34.51 -21.52 8.91
N SER A 36 33.57 -22.35 8.46
CA SER A 36 33.82 -23.73 8.02
C SER A 36 34.36 -23.85 6.59
N GLY A 37 34.36 -22.75 5.82
CA GLY A 37 34.74 -22.71 4.41
C GLY A 37 33.76 -23.37 3.43
N THR A 38 32.78 -24.17 3.89
CA THR A 38 31.88 -24.93 3.01
C THR A 38 30.95 -24.03 2.20
N ASN A 39 30.42 -22.99 2.82
CA ASN A 39 29.56 -22.01 2.15
C ASN A 39 30.36 -21.11 1.19
N LEU A 40 31.63 -20.80 1.50
CA LEU A 40 32.51 -20.06 0.59
C LEU A 40 32.86 -20.90 -0.64
N ILE A 41 33.13 -22.19 -0.47
CA ILE A 41 33.29 -23.13 -1.58
C ILE A 41 32.02 -23.16 -2.44
N SER A 42 30.86 -23.36 -1.81
CA SER A 42 29.57 -23.40 -2.51
C SER A 42 29.30 -22.10 -3.28
N LEU A 43 29.66 -20.96 -2.70
CA LEU A 43 29.54 -19.66 -3.35
C LEU A 43 30.45 -19.55 -4.58
N LEU A 44 31.72 -19.96 -4.46
CA LEU A 44 32.67 -19.99 -5.58
C LEU A 44 32.19 -20.89 -6.72
N GLU A 45 31.64 -22.06 -6.41
CA GLU A 45 31.08 -22.99 -7.40
C GLU A 45 29.83 -22.42 -8.10
N LYS A 46 29.11 -21.48 -7.47
CA LYS A 46 27.95 -20.79 -8.07
C LYS A 46 28.35 -19.63 -8.98
N ILE A 47 29.36 -18.86 -8.58
CA ILE A 47 29.72 -17.62 -9.28
C ILE A 47 30.88 -17.80 -10.27
N THR A 48 31.51 -18.98 -10.29
CA THR A 48 32.63 -19.34 -11.18
C THR A 48 32.48 -20.78 -11.70
N ASP A 49 33.36 -21.19 -12.61
CA ASP A 49 33.46 -22.59 -13.07
C ASP A 49 34.27 -23.48 -12.10
N PHE A 50 34.59 -23.00 -10.89
CA PHE A 50 35.29 -23.77 -9.88
C PHE A 50 34.46 -24.98 -9.45
N GLN A 51 35.14 -26.09 -9.17
CA GLN A 51 34.57 -27.29 -8.57
C GLN A 51 35.58 -27.79 -7.53
N ALA A 52 35.20 -27.72 -6.26
CA ALA A 52 36.11 -28.10 -5.19
C ALA A 52 36.33 -29.62 -5.19
N LYS A 53 37.58 -30.02 -4.93
CA LYS A 53 37.96 -31.43 -4.76
C LYS A 53 38.51 -31.62 -3.36
N ASN A 54 38.17 -32.76 -2.75
CA ASN A 54 38.69 -33.19 -1.46
C ASN A 54 38.45 -32.18 -0.31
N PHE A 55 37.36 -31.41 -0.36
CA PHE A 55 36.92 -30.60 0.77
C PHE A 55 36.05 -31.44 1.71
N HIS A 56 35.86 -30.96 2.93
CA HIS A 56 35.05 -31.60 3.98
C HIS A 56 33.64 -30.97 3.98
N PRO A 57 32.58 -31.66 3.51
CA PRO A 57 31.23 -31.07 3.45
C PRO A 57 30.61 -30.84 4.83
N GLU A 58 30.99 -31.67 5.80
CA GLU A 58 30.55 -31.59 7.20
C GLU A 58 31.79 -31.60 8.12
N PRO A 59 32.57 -30.51 8.17
CA PRO A 59 33.81 -30.47 8.94
C PRO A 59 33.49 -30.51 10.45
N LYS A 60 34.10 -31.44 11.17
CA LYS A 60 33.90 -31.70 12.60
C LYS A 60 35.02 -31.15 13.48
N SER A 61 36.13 -30.72 12.88
CA SER A 61 37.26 -30.14 13.59
C SER A 61 37.72 -28.81 12.99
N GLU A 62 38.35 -27.97 13.80
CA GLU A 62 38.98 -26.71 13.35
C GLU A 62 39.98 -26.95 12.21
N LYS A 63 40.70 -28.07 12.24
CA LYS A 63 41.63 -28.46 11.17
C LYS A 63 40.90 -28.63 9.84
N GLU A 64 39.80 -29.39 9.80
CA GLU A 64 39.01 -29.61 8.59
C GLU A 64 38.38 -28.31 8.06
N MET A 65 37.93 -27.43 8.95
CA MET A 65 37.41 -26.10 8.59
C MET A 65 38.49 -25.23 7.92
N LYS A 66 39.70 -25.20 8.50
CA LYS A 66 40.84 -24.47 7.93
C LYS A 66 41.33 -25.08 6.61
N GLU A 67 41.28 -26.40 6.45
CA GLU A 67 41.57 -27.07 5.17
C GLU A 67 40.60 -26.66 4.07
N ASN A 68 39.30 -26.51 4.38
CA ASN A 68 38.33 -25.96 3.42
C ASN A 68 38.65 -24.51 3.05
N LEU A 69 38.98 -23.66 4.02
CA LEU A 69 39.37 -22.27 3.75
C LEU A 69 40.67 -22.19 2.91
N GLN A 70 41.63 -23.10 3.12
CA GLN A 70 42.84 -23.19 2.29
C GLN A 70 42.51 -23.47 0.82
N ILE A 71 41.50 -24.31 0.54
CA ILE A 71 41.04 -24.58 -0.83
C ILE A 71 40.51 -23.29 -1.48
N VAL A 72 39.70 -22.51 -0.74
CA VAL A 72 39.16 -21.21 -1.20
C VAL A 72 40.31 -20.23 -1.49
N PHE A 73 41.22 -20.04 -0.54
CA PHE A 73 42.32 -19.08 -0.66
C PHE A 73 43.26 -19.43 -1.81
N LYS A 74 43.62 -20.72 -1.94
CA LYS A 74 44.45 -21.19 -3.05
C LYS A 74 43.79 -20.94 -4.41
N PHE A 75 42.49 -21.19 -4.52
CA PHE A 75 41.76 -20.87 -5.75
C PHE A 75 41.78 -19.37 -6.06
N MET A 76 41.61 -18.51 -5.06
CA MET A 76 41.67 -17.06 -5.23
C MET A 76 43.06 -16.59 -5.69
N GLU A 77 44.13 -17.12 -5.09
CA GLU A 77 45.53 -16.86 -5.50
C GLU A 77 45.78 -17.33 -6.95
N ASP A 78 45.35 -18.56 -7.30
CA ASP A 78 45.46 -19.11 -8.66
C ASP A 78 44.73 -18.26 -9.71
N LYS A 79 43.74 -17.46 -9.29
CA LYS A 79 43.00 -16.51 -10.15
C LYS A 79 43.57 -15.09 -10.12
N GLY A 80 44.66 -14.88 -9.40
CA GLY A 80 45.40 -13.62 -9.32
C GLY A 80 44.80 -12.60 -8.36
N ILE A 81 44.11 -13.05 -7.30
CA ILE A 81 43.68 -12.17 -6.21
C ILE A 81 44.81 -12.10 -5.18
N GLU A 82 45.22 -10.89 -4.80
CA GLU A 82 46.25 -10.65 -3.80
C GLU A 82 45.65 -10.59 -2.38
N LEU A 83 45.91 -11.63 -1.58
CA LEU A 83 45.30 -11.80 -0.24
C LEU A 83 46.11 -11.05 0.84
N THR A 84 46.20 -9.72 0.70
CA THR A 84 47.02 -8.87 1.58
C THR A 84 46.28 -8.32 2.80
N THR A 85 44.95 -8.24 2.73
CA THR A 85 44.10 -7.57 3.74
C THR A 85 43.43 -8.54 4.71
N TYR A 86 43.35 -9.84 4.38
CA TYR A 86 42.73 -10.87 5.21
C TYR A 86 43.41 -12.23 5.02
N GLY A 87 43.35 -13.07 6.05
CA GLY A 87 43.90 -14.42 6.08
C GLY A 87 42.87 -15.47 6.49
N ILE A 88 43.25 -16.74 6.38
CA ILE A 88 42.41 -17.88 6.80
C ILE A 88 42.01 -17.76 8.27
N GLN A 89 42.89 -17.24 9.12
CA GLN A 89 42.64 -17.12 10.55
C GLN A 89 41.52 -16.11 10.84
N GLU A 90 41.52 -14.96 10.17
CA GLU A 90 40.50 -13.93 10.35
C GLU A 90 39.11 -14.40 9.91
N ILE A 91 39.03 -15.12 8.79
CA ILE A 91 37.78 -15.70 8.30
C ILE A 91 37.27 -16.80 9.24
N PHE A 92 38.17 -17.66 9.72
CA PHE A 92 37.85 -18.71 10.69
C PHE A 92 37.36 -18.15 12.03
N GLU A 93 37.92 -17.03 12.48
CA GLU A 93 37.46 -16.31 13.69
C GLU A 93 36.11 -15.61 13.50
N GLY A 94 35.66 -15.45 12.25
CA GLY A 94 34.39 -14.78 11.92
C GLY A 94 34.51 -13.27 11.92
N LYS A 95 35.68 -12.70 11.62
CA LYS A 95 35.86 -11.24 11.60
C LYS A 95 35.15 -10.64 10.38
N LEU A 96 34.16 -9.80 10.64
CA LEU A 96 33.26 -9.26 9.62
C LEU A 96 33.98 -8.46 8.52
N GLU A 97 34.85 -7.50 8.86
CA GLU A 97 35.57 -6.68 7.86
C GLU A 97 36.41 -7.54 6.88
N PRO A 98 37.28 -8.46 7.34
CA PRO A 98 37.95 -9.45 6.50
C PRO A 98 37.01 -10.26 5.58
N ILE A 99 35.83 -10.65 6.09
CA ILE A 99 34.83 -11.38 5.30
C ILE A 99 34.27 -10.49 4.19
N LEU A 100 33.94 -9.23 4.49
CA LEU A 100 33.44 -8.28 3.50
C LEU A 100 34.47 -7.96 2.41
N ASP A 101 35.75 -7.82 2.78
CA ASP A 101 36.83 -7.62 1.83
C ASP A 101 37.03 -8.84 0.91
N LEU A 102 36.98 -10.05 1.48
CA LEU A 102 37.01 -11.29 0.70
C LEU A 102 35.86 -11.34 -0.31
N LEU A 103 34.63 -11.09 0.13
CA LEU A 103 33.46 -11.10 -0.75
C LEU A 103 33.56 -10.03 -1.84
N TRP A 104 34.10 -8.86 -1.52
CA TRP A 104 34.34 -7.80 -2.51
C TRP A 104 35.34 -8.23 -3.57
N ASP A 105 36.46 -8.85 -3.19
CA ASP A 105 37.45 -9.34 -4.16
C ASP A 105 36.85 -10.40 -5.09
N LEU A 106 35.98 -11.27 -4.58
CA LEU A 106 35.22 -12.20 -5.40
C LEU A 106 34.30 -11.48 -6.39
N VAL A 107 33.55 -10.47 -5.92
CA VAL A 107 32.66 -9.67 -6.77
C VAL A 107 33.46 -8.95 -7.87
N GLN A 108 34.55 -8.29 -7.49
CA GLN A 108 35.42 -7.55 -8.39
C GLN A 108 36.02 -8.49 -9.45
N ARG A 109 36.64 -9.59 -9.02
CA ARG A 109 37.40 -10.47 -9.90
C ARG A 109 36.53 -11.31 -10.84
N PHE A 110 35.42 -11.83 -10.33
CA PHE A 110 34.62 -12.83 -11.05
C PHE A 110 33.36 -12.26 -11.69
N LEU A 111 32.87 -11.10 -11.23
CA LEU A 111 31.68 -10.48 -11.79
C LEU A 111 32.03 -9.20 -12.55
N ILE A 112 32.70 -8.24 -11.92
CA ILE A 112 33.00 -6.94 -12.51
C ILE A 112 34.04 -7.05 -13.63
N ASP A 113 35.17 -7.72 -13.40
CA ASP A 113 36.24 -7.85 -14.41
C ASP A 113 35.83 -8.61 -15.67
N LYS A 114 34.70 -9.33 -15.62
CA LYS A 114 34.11 -10.01 -16.76
C LYS A 114 33.24 -9.10 -17.63
N ILE A 115 32.97 -7.88 -17.17
CA ILE A 115 32.20 -6.89 -17.92
C ILE A 115 33.09 -6.22 -18.96
N SER A 116 32.60 -6.18 -20.19
CA SER A 116 33.21 -5.47 -21.30
C SER A 116 32.12 -4.80 -22.12
N PHE A 117 32.31 -3.52 -22.45
CA PHE A 117 31.36 -2.74 -23.22
C PHE A 117 32.12 -1.68 -24.02
N GLU A 118 31.84 -1.58 -25.32
CA GLU A 118 32.47 -0.61 -26.26
C GLU A 118 34.01 -0.49 -26.11
N GLY A 119 34.71 -1.64 -25.99
CA GLY A 119 36.18 -1.68 -25.87
C GLY A 119 36.72 -1.37 -24.47
N MET A 120 35.89 -0.94 -23.53
CA MET A 120 36.24 -0.79 -22.11
C MET A 120 36.09 -2.13 -21.36
N LYS A 121 36.69 -2.22 -20.17
CA LYS A 121 36.61 -3.38 -19.27
C LYS A 121 36.31 -2.97 -17.83
N SER A 122 35.84 -3.91 -17.02
CA SER A 122 35.59 -3.77 -15.58
C SER A 122 34.62 -2.62 -15.26
N GLN A 123 34.87 -1.85 -14.20
CA GLN A 123 33.97 -0.78 -13.75
C GLN A 123 33.76 0.31 -14.83
N LYS A 124 34.79 0.65 -15.61
CA LYS A 124 34.68 1.63 -16.70
C LYS A 124 33.68 1.17 -17.77
N ALA A 125 33.69 -0.12 -18.11
CA ALA A 125 32.72 -0.70 -19.02
C ALA A 125 31.29 -0.63 -18.46
N LEU A 126 31.11 -0.93 -17.17
CA LEU A 126 29.81 -0.86 -16.52
C LEU A 126 29.27 0.57 -16.49
N LEU A 127 30.12 1.56 -16.16
CA LEU A 127 29.74 2.97 -16.15
C LEU A 127 29.32 3.44 -17.54
N SER A 128 30.17 3.15 -18.54
CA SER A 128 29.89 3.50 -19.94
C SER A 128 28.62 2.84 -20.45
N TRP A 129 28.36 1.58 -20.06
CA TRP A 129 27.10 0.92 -20.35
C TRP A 129 25.92 1.66 -19.72
N CYS A 130 25.96 1.95 -18.41
CA CYS A 130 24.88 2.67 -17.73
C CYS A 130 24.57 4.01 -18.42
N GLN A 131 25.60 4.83 -18.63
CA GLN A 131 25.50 6.13 -19.32
C GLN A 131 24.87 5.99 -20.70
N LYS A 132 25.31 5.00 -21.48
CA LYS A 132 24.79 4.76 -22.83
C LYS A 132 23.31 4.35 -22.84
N GLN A 133 22.85 3.63 -21.82
CA GLN A 133 21.46 3.17 -21.75
C GLN A 133 20.49 4.29 -21.33
N VAL A 134 20.94 5.23 -20.49
CA VAL A 134 20.08 6.29 -19.94
C VAL A 134 20.26 7.65 -20.61
N ASN A 135 21.12 7.75 -21.62
CA ASN A 135 21.42 9.00 -22.34
C ASN A 135 20.19 9.72 -22.92
N ASP A 136 19.11 8.98 -23.23
CA ASP A 136 17.88 9.53 -23.81
C ASP A 136 16.90 10.06 -22.73
N TYR A 137 17.26 10.01 -21.45
CA TYR A 137 16.43 10.48 -20.33
C TYR A 137 16.96 11.80 -19.79
N GLU A 138 16.29 12.91 -20.13
CA GLU A 138 16.75 14.29 -19.82
C GLU A 138 17.02 14.56 -18.34
N THR A 139 16.32 13.88 -17.43
CA THR A 139 16.40 14.11 -15.98
C THR A 139 17.42 13.21 -15.27
N VAL A 140 18.20 12.41 -16.01
CA VAL A 140 19.10 11.39 -15.45
C VAL A 140 20.51 11.65 -15.97
N ASP A 141 21.42 11.90 -15.04
CA ASP A 141 22.84 12.06 -15.33
C ASP A 141 23.66 11.12 -14.45
N ILE A 142 24.50 10.30 -15.07
CA ILE A 142 25.27 9.24 -14.39
C ILE A 142 26.75 9.52 -14.58
N GLU A 143 27.41 10.04 -13.54
CA GLU A 143 28.84 10.33 -13.56
C GLU A 143 29.64 9.29 -12.77
N GLU A 144 29.05 8.72 -11.71
CA GLU A 144 29.70 7.78 -10.80
C GLU A 144 28.70 6.78 -10.18
N PHE A 145 29.19 5.93 -9.27
CA PHE A 145 28.45 4.76 -8.74
C PHE A 145 27.86 4.97 -7.34
N ALA A 146 28.00 6.14 -6.74
CA ALA A 146 27.44 6.52 -5.46
C ALA A 146 26.31 7.54 -5.67
N SER A 147 26.60 8.84 -5.70
CA SER A 147 25.62 9.92 -5.64
C SER A 147 24.62 9.98 -6.80
N SER A 148 25.03 9.58 -8.01
CA SER A 148 24.25 9.61 -9.26
C SER A 148 23.06 8.65 -9.24
N TRP A 149 23.05 7.71 -8.27
CA TRP A 149 22.01 6.69 -8.11
C TRP A 149 21.10 6.96 -6.90
N ALA A 150 21.40 7.99 -6.12
CA ALA A 150 20.78 8.26 -4.81
C ALA A 150 19.30 8.66 -4.88
N ASP A 151 18.85 9.20 -6.01
CA ASP A 151 17.46 9.63 -6.21
C ASP A 151 16.56 8.56 -6.83
N GLY A 152 17.13 7.38 -7.14
CA GLY A 152 16.46 6.24 -7.75
C GLY A 152 16.14 6.38 -9.25
N MET A 153 16.32 7.57 -9.85
CA MET A 153 16.00 7.79 -11.26
C MET A 153 16.90 6.98 -12.19
N GLY A 154 18.20 6.86 -11.88
CA GLY A 154 19.12 6.02 -12.64
C GLY A 154 18.65 4.55 -12.72
N PHE A 155 18.23 3.96 -11.60
CA PHE A 155 17.74 2.57 -11.58
C PHE A 155 16.43 2.42 -12.34
N CYS A 156 15.46 3.33 -12.13
CA CYS A 156 14.21 3.33 -12.87
C CYS A 156 14.45 3.47 -14.38
N SER A 157 15.37 4.34 -14.80
CA SER A 157 15.72 4.57 -16.20
C SER A 157 16.29 3.33 -16.86
N LEU A 158 17.24 2.66 -16.20
CA LEU A 158 17.80 1.41 -16.72
C LEU A 158 16.73 0.35 -16.90
N ILE A 159 15.88 0.14 -15.90
CA ILE A 159 14.80 -0.84 -15.97
C ILE A 159 13.82 -0.48 -17.10
N HIS A 160 13.40 0.79 -17.18
CA HIS A 160 12.48 1.27 -18.21
C HIS A 160 13.10 1.20 -19.62
N LYS A 161 14.41 1.44 -19.78
CA LYS A 161 15.11 1.33 -21.09
C LYS A 161 15.01 -0.08 -21.66
N PHE A 162 15.23 -1.10 -20.83
CA PHE A 162 15.19 -2.50 -21.27
C PHE A 162 13.79 -3.11 -21.25
N LYS A 163 12.93 -2.65 -20.33
CA LYS A 163 11.57 -3.17 -20.12
C LYS A 163 10.59 -2.04 -19.76
N PRO A 164 10.19 -1.20 -20.73
CA PRO A 164 9.32 -0.04 -20.50
C PRO A 164 8.00 -0.41 -19.79
N GLU A 165 7.46 -1.59 -20.08
CA GLU A 165 6.20 -2.11 -19.54
C GLU A 165 6.22 -2.39 -18.03
N LEU A 166 7.40 -2.43 -17.42
CA LEU A 166 7.55 -2.57 -15.98
C LEU A 166 7.40 -1.22 -15.25
N ILE A 167 7.55 -0.10 -15.96
CA ILE A 167 7.39 1.27 -15.44
C ILE A 167 6.57 2.11 -16.44
N GLU A 168 5.29 1.79 -16.60
CA GLU A 168 4.41 2.41 -17.61
C GLU A 168 4.18 3.92 -17.42
N ASN A 169 4.38 4.42 -16.19
CA ASN A 169 4.21 5.81 -15.81
C ASN A 169 5.56 6.50 -15.55
N TYR A 170 6.62 6.12 -16.27
CA TYR A 170 7.96 6.65 -16.08
C TYR A 170 7.99 8.20 -16.08
N ASN A 171 7.25 8.85 -16.99
CA ASN A 171 7.20 10.30 -17.10
C ASN A 171 6.56 11.02 -15.90
N PHE A 172 5.94 10.29 -14.98
CA PHE A 172 5.40 10.84 -13.72
C PHE A 172 6.35 10.65 -12.53
N LEU A 173 7.50 9.98 -12.73
CA LEU A 173 8.55 9.90 -11.72
C LEU A 173 9.21 11.26 -11.55
N ASN A 174 9.65 11.54 -10.33
CA ASN A 174 10.21 12.83 -9.95
C ASN A 174 11.48 12.61 -9.12
N VAL A 175 12.56 13.31 -9.45
CA VAL A 175 13.85 13.27 -8.72
C VAL A 175 13.73 13.56 -7.22
N ASN A 176 12.68 14.26 -6.79
CA ASN A 176 12.44 14.57 -5.39
C ASN A 176 11.82 13.39 -4.59
N ASN A 177 11.26 12.38 -5.26
CA ASN A 177 10.62 11.21 -4.63
C ASN A 177 11.61 10.04 -4.48
N LYS A 178 12.76 10.31 -3.86
CA LYS A 178 13.92 9.39 -3.83
C LYS A 178 13.57 8.00 -3.29
N ILE A 179 12.86 7.96 -2.15
CA ILE A 179 12.48 6.69 -1.49
C ILE A 179 11.55 5.88 -2.40
N GLU A 180 10.56 6.53 -3.01
CA GLU A 180 9.59 5.88 -3.87
C GLU A 180 10.24 5.34 -5.15
N ASN A 181 11.12 6.11 -5.78
CA ASN A 181 11.82 5.70 -7.00
C ASN A 181 12.74 4.50 -6.73
N LEU A 182 13.55 4.56 -5.66
CA LEU A 182 14.41 3.46 -5.24
C LEU A 182 13.61 2.20 -4.93
N ASN A 183 12.54 2.32 -4.13
CA ASN A 183 11.69 1.19 -3.80
C ASN A 183 10.97 0.63 -5.02
N LEU A 184 10.51 1.46 -5.95
CA LEU A 184 9.92 1.03 -7.22
C LEU A 184 10.91 0.17 -8.01
N ALA A 185 12.12 0.69 -8.25
CA ALA A 185 13.15 -0.04 -8.97
C ALA A 185 13.50 -1.37 -8.30
N PHE A 186 13.71 -1.37 -6.98
CA PHE A 186 14.10 -2.58 -6.25
C PHE A 186 12.96 -3.61 -6.13
N ASN A 187 11.70 -3.16 -6.03
CA ASN A 187 10.54 -4.05 -6.09
C ASN A 187 10.42 -4.73 -7.45
N ILE A 188 10.53 -3.96 -8.53
CA ILE A 188 10.46 -4.48 -9.89
C ILE A 188 11.60 -5.47 -10.13
N ALA A 189 12.82 -5.10 -9.75
CA ALA A 189 13.98 -5.97 -9.89
C ALA A 189 13.77 -7.32 -9.16
N LYS A 190 13.22 -7.31 -7.95
CA LYS A 190 12.91 -8.54 -7.20
C LYS A 190 11.80 -9.36 -7.85
N GLU A 191 10.67 -8.74 -8.14
CA GLU A 191 9.46 -9.47 -8.55
C GLU A 191 9.46 -9.89 -10.02
N LYS A 192 10.17 -9.13 -10.87
CA LYS A 192 10.10 -9.25 -12.34
C LYS A 192 11.42 -9.60 -12.99
N LEU A 193 12.55 -9.27 -12.35
CA LEU A 193 13.90 -9.57 -12.88
C LEU A 193 14.63 -10.64 -12.08
N ASN A 194 14.02 -11.13 -10.98
CA ASN A 194 14.62 -12.09 -10.05
C ASN A 194 15.97 -11.61 -9.49
N ILE A 195 16.11 -10.30 -9.25
CA ILE A 195 17.28 -9.70 -8.58
C ILE A 195 16.87 -9.36 -7.15
N PRO A 196 17.50 -9.94 -6.11
CA PRO A 196 17.15 -9.65 -4.73
C PRO A 196 17.34 -8.15 -4.41
N LYS A 197 16.61 -7.64 -3.43
CA LYS A 197 16.79 -6.27 -2.94
C LYS A 197 18.08 -6.17 -2.12
N LEU A 198 19.22 -6.02 -2.78
CA LEU A 198 20.51 -5.89 -2.08
C LEU A 198 20.65 -4.56 -1.33
N LEU A 199 19.95 -3.53 -1.80
CA LEU A 199 19.97 -2.18 -1.24
C LEU A 199 18.60 -1.86 -0.63
N LYS A 200 18.60 -1.12 0.50
CA LYS A 200 17.39 -0.48 1.03
C LYS A 200 17.36 0.99 0.65
N ALA A 201 16.17 1.51 0.34
CA ALA A 201 16.02 2.91 -0.07
C ALA A 201 16.45 3.89 1.03
N GLU A 202 16.18 3.54 2.29
CA GLU A 202 16.51 4.34 3.46
C GLU A 202 18.02 4.45 3.68
N GLU A 203 18.77 3.35 3.49
CA GLU A 203 20.23 3.30 3.63
C GLU A 203 20.95 4.18 2.60
N LEU A 204 20.38 4.32 1.40
CA LEU A 204 20.95 5.12 0.31
C LEU A 204 20.73 6.64 0.49
N ILE A 205 19.76 7.05 1.32
CA ILE A 205 19.41 8.47 1.50
C ILE A 205 20.06 9.04 2.77
N GLU A 206 20.15 8.25 3.83
CA GLU A 206 20.74 8.69 5.10
C GLU A 206 22.27 8.79 5.05
N SER A 207 22.91 8.08 4.11
CA SER A 207 24.35 8.13 3.92
C SER A 207 24.72 9.23 2.92
N ASN A 208 25.18 10.38 3.41
CA ASN A 208 25.85 11.39 2.56
C ASN A 208 27.12 10.86 1.86
N ASN A 209 27.51 9.61 2.15
CA ASN A 209 28.56 8.83 1.48
C ASN A 209 27.98 7.46 1.11
N LEU A 210 27.36 7.37 -0.06
CA LEU A 210 26.86 6.10 -0.60
C LEU A 210 28.01 5.10 -0.77
N ASN A 211 27.77 3.85 -0.37
CA ASN A 211 28.76 2.80 -0.51
C ASN A 211 28.81 2.32 -1.98
N GLU A 212 29.75 2.88 -2.74
CA GLU A 212 29.97 2.56 -4.15
C GLU A 212 30.03 1.04 -4.41
N LYS A 213 30.64 0.24 -3.52
CA LYS A 213 30.70 -1.22 -3.66
C LYS A 213 29.30 -1.86 -3.72
N CYS A 214 28.36 -1.38 -2.89
CA CYS A 214 27.01 -1.94 -2.82
C CYS A 214 26.20 -1.61 -4.08
N VAL A 215 26.29 -0.37 -4.56
CA VAL A 215 25.63 0.05 -5.81
C VAL A 215 26.22 -0.67 -7.02
N LEU A 216 27.56 -0.79 -7.08
CA LEU A 216 28.26 -1.56 -8.12
C LEU A 216 27.74 -2.99 -8.19
N LEU A 217 27.64 -3.69 -7.06
CA LEU A 217 27.11 -5.06 -7.03
C LEU A 217 25.68 -5.13 -7.56
N TYR A 218 24.82 -4.16 -7.22
CA TYR A 218 23.45 -4.11 -7.73
C TYR A 218 23.40 -3.90 -9.25
N LEU A 219 24.22 -2.98 -9.77
CA LEU A 219 24.32 -2.70 -11.19
C LEU A 219 24.91 -3.86 -11.98
N VAL A 220 25.82 -4.64 -11.39
CA VAL A 220 26.34 -5.87 -12.00
C VAL A 220 25.22 -6.89 -12.21
N GLU A 221 24.32 -7.07 -11.24
CA GLU A 221 23.17 -7.97 -11.38
C GLU A 221 22.18 -7.49 -12.46
N LEU A 222 21.93 -6.18 -12.53
CA LEU A 222 21.13 -5.60 -13.62
C LEU A 222 21.80 -5.78 -14.99
N TYR A 223 23.11 -5.51 -15.08
CA TYR A 223 23.90 -5.73 -16.29
C TYR A 223 23.81 -7.20 -16.72
N ARG A 224 23.95 -8.16 -15.80
CA ARG A 224 23.84 -9.59 -16.11
C ARG A 224 22.48 -9.95 -16.72
N VAL A 225 21.40 -9.47 -16.12
CA VAL A 225 20.04 -9.73 -16.61
C VAL A 225 19.81 -9.10 -17.98
N PHE A 226 20.26 -7.87 -18.20
CA PHE A 226 19.98 -7.15 -19.45
C PHE A 226 20.98 -7.44 -20.58
N SER A 227 22.19 -7.91 -20.26
CA SER A 227 23.24 -8.20 -21.25
C SER A 227 23.23 -9.65 -21.74
N LYS A 228 22.63 -10.59 -21.00
CA LYS A 228 22.63 -12.03 -21.34
C LYS A 228 21.34 -12.54 -22.03
N GLY A 229 20.42 -11.66 -22.47
CA GLY A 229 19.48 -11.95 -23.57
C GLY A 229 18.05 -11.37 -23.47
N GLY A 230 17.39 -10.94 -24.55
CA GLY A 230 17.77 -11.07 -25.96
C GLY A 230 18.21 -12.50 -26.28
N THR A 231 17.31 -13.48 -26.10
CA THR A 231 17.52 -14.95 -26.01
C THR A 231 17.66 -15.52 -24.59
N THR A 232 16.53 -15.69 -23.90
CA THR A 232 16.38 -16.84 -22.99
C THR A 232 16.10 -18.07 -23.84
N THR A 233 17.02 -19.03 -23.77
CA THR A 233 17.00 -20.35 -24.39
C THR A 233 15.72 -21.12 -24.08
N ASP A 234 14.93 -21.34 -25.12
CA ASP A 234 14.25 -22.61 -25.37
C ASP A 234 15.29 -23.74 -25.44
N ILE A 235 15.27 -24.65 -24.46
CA ILE A 235 15.70 -26.04 -24.65
C ILE A 235 14.69 -26.93 -23.93
N ASN A 236 13.54 -27.15 -24.59
CA ASN A 236 12.94 -28.47 -24.87
C ASN A 236 11.48 -28.29 -25.27
N LYS A 237 11.24 -27.87 -26.51
CA LYS A 237 10.10 -28.38 -27.29
C LYS A 237 10.56 -28.59 -28.73
N LYS A 238 10.62 -29.86 -29.11
CA LYS A 238 10.62 -30.27 -30.51
C LYS A 238 9.38 -29.67 -31.19
N GLU A 239 9.58 -29.27 -32.43
CA GLU A 239 8.57 -28.79 -33.36
C GLU A 239 7.30 -29.63 -33.32
N GLY A 240 6.15 -28.93 -33.29
CA GLY A 240 4.82 -29.49 -33.38
C GLY A 240 3.77 -28.43 -33.04
N GLU A 241 3.12 -27.89 -34.08
CA GLU A 241 1.95 -27.00 -33.99
C GLU A 241 0.90 -27.53 -32.98
N LYS A 242 0.44 -26.69 -32.03
CA LYS A 242 -0.75 -26.99 -31.19
C LYS A 242 -1.51 -25.72 -30.82
N ASN A 243 -2.81 -25.74 -31.12
CA ASN A 243 -3.84 -24.80 -30.68
C ASN A 243 -3.78 -24.52 -29.17
N ASP A 244 -3.77 -23.24 -28.78
CA ASP A 244 -3.83 -22.83 -27.37
C ASP A 244 -5.23 -23.11 -26.78
N VAL A 245 -5.25 -23.88 -25.69
CA VAL A 245 -6.46 -24.23 -24.93
C VAL A 245 -6.96 -23.00 -24.16
N VAL A 246 -8.22 -22.62 -24.36
CA VAL A 246 -8.87 -21.51 -23.67
C VAL A 246 -9.42 -21.98 -22.31
N VAL A 247 -8.91 -21.40 -21.22
CA VAL A 247 -9.38 -21.67 -19.86
C VAL A 247 -10.15 -20.46 -19.33
N GLY A 248 -11.47 -20.62 -19.24
CA GLY A 248 -12.40 -19.63 -18.73
C GLY A 248 -12.49 -19.63 -17.22
N TYR A 249 -12.74 -18.48 -16.60
CA TYR A 249 -12.95 -18.34 -15.16
C TYR A 249 -14.12 -17.43 -14.83
N VAL A 250 -15.00 -17.92 -13.94
CA VAL A 250 -16.18 -17.19 -13.47
C VAL A 250 -16.17 -17.14 -11.95
N PRO A 251 -15.76 -16.01 -11.34
CA PRO A 251 -15.97 -15.77 -9.92
C PRO A 251 -17.41 -15.30 -9.64
N GLY A 252 -18.03 -15.81 -8.58
CA GLY A 252 -19.38 -15.41 -8.20
C GLY A 252 -19.85 -15.94 -6.85
N VAL A 253 -20.95 -15.36 -6.36
CA VAL A 253 -21.59 -15.80 -5.12
C VAL A 253 -22.39 -17.09 -5.35
N PHE A 254 -23.18 -17.17 -6.43
CA PHE A 254 -24.00 -18.35 -6.76
C PHE A 254 -24.88 -18.85 -5.59
N ASP A 255 -25.61 -17.94 -4.93
CA ASP A 255 -26.37 -18.24 -3.70
C ASP A 255 -27.57 -19.20 -3.93
N LEU A 256 -28.81 -18.72 -3.91
CA LEU A 256 -29.99 -19.50 -4.30
C LEU A 256 -29.89 -19.90 -5.79
N PHE A 257 -29.21 -21.01 -6.08
CA PHE A 257 -28.88 -21.43 -7.43
C PHE A 257 -30.15 -21.68 -8.26
N HIS A 258 -30.27 -20.99 -9.39
CA HIS A 258 -31.47 -20.99 -10.22
C HIS A 258 -31.14 -21.06 -11.71
N THR A 259 -32.16 -21.15 -12.57
CA THR A 259 -32.03 -21.27 -14.03
C THR A 259 -31.17 -20.17 -14.66
N GLY A 260 -31.25 -18.93 -14.16
CA GLY A 260 -30.34 -17.84 -14.57
C GLY A 260 -28.85 -18.16 -14.42
N HIS A 261 -28.41 -18.73 -13.28
CA HIS A 261 -27.01 -19.15 -13.10
C HIS A 261 -26.65 -20.30 -14.05
N LYS A 262 -27.56 -21.25 -14.26
CA LYS A 262 -27.38 -22.36 -15.21
C LYS A 262 -27.15 -21.84 -16.63
N THR A 263 -28.00 -20.92 -17.10
CA THR A 263 -27.86 -20.28 -18.41
C THR A 263 -26.55 -19.52 -18.55
N PHE A 264 -26.18 -18.72 -17.54
CA PHE A 264 -24.94 -17.96 -17.54
C PHE A 264 -23.71 -18.87 -17.59
N LEU A 265 -23.65 -19.88 -16.72
CA LEU A 265 -22.51 -20.80 -16.67
C LEU A 265 -22.41 -21.65 -17.95
N ASN A 266 -23.53 -22.05 -18.57
CA ASN A 266 -23.52 -22.76 -19.86
C ASN A 266 -22.95 -21.87 -20.98
N LYS A 267 -23.34 -20.59 -21.04
CA LYS A 267 -22.77 -19.64 -21.99
C LYS A 267 -21.28 -19.43 -21.72
N ALA A 268 -20.88 -19.26 -20.46
CA ALA A 268 -19.48 -19.15 -20.09
C ALA A 268 -18.67 -20.37 -20.54
N HIS A 269 -19.21 -21.57 -20.34
CA HIS A 269 -18.58 -22.82 -20.79
C HIS A 269 -18.47 -22.90 -22.32
N SER A 270 -19.41 -22.35 -23.08
CA SER A 270 -19.31 -22.33 -24.56
C SER A 270 -18.19 -21.43 -25.11
N LEU A 271 -17.60 -20.57 -24.28
CA LEU A 271 -16.56 -19.60 -24.67
C LEU A 271 -15.13 -20.06 -24.33
N CYS A 272 -14.97 -21.26 -23.78
CA CYS A 272 -13.70 -21.83 -23.34
C CYS A 272 -13.70 -23.36 -23.44
N ASP A 273 -12.51 -23.96 -23.53
CA ASP A 273 -12.33 -25.42 -23.54
C ASP A 273 -12.43 -26.03 -22.13
N ARG A 274 -12.13 -25.23 -21.08
CA ARG A 274 -12.31 -25.60 -19.67
C ARG A 274 -12.79 -24.41 -18.87
N LEU A 275 -13.81 -24.58 -18.04
CA LEU A 275 -14.38 -23.52 -17.19
C LEU A 275 -14.05 -23.77 -15.71
N ILE A 276 -13.38 -22.81 -15.07
CA ILE A 276 -13.19 -22.76 -13.63
C ILE A 276 -14.28 -21.88 -13.01
N VAL A 277 -14.97 -22.37 -11.99
CA VAL A 277 -16.03 -21.63 -11.29
C VAL A 277 -15.57 -21.31 -9.87
N GLY A 278 -15.34 -20.03 -9.58
CA GLY A 278 -14.93 -19.55 -8.27
C GLY A 278 -16.12 -19.16 -7.39
N VAL A 279 -16.47 -20.00 -6.43
CA VAL A 279 -17.49 -19.71 -5.40
C VAL A 279 -16.88 -18.80 -4.34
N HIS A 280 -17.39 -17.58 -4.19
CA HIS A 280 -16.91 -16.65 -3.17
C HIS A 280 -17.10 -17.22 -1.76
N THR A 281 -16.09 -17.11 -0.88
CA THR A 281 -16.19 -17.59 0.52
C THR A 281 -17.23 -16.79 1.31
N ASP A 282 -17.88 -17.42 2.30
CA ASP A 282 -18.87 -16.73 3.14
C ASP A 282 -18.29 -15.51 3.85
N GLN A 283 -17.03 -15.63 4.28
CA GLN A 283 -16.25 -14.53 4.87
C GLN A 283 -16.13 -13.36 3.90
N PHE A 284 -15.76 -13.61 2.65
CA PHE A 284 -15.63 -12.56 1.65
C PHE A 284 -16.97 -11.93 1.32
N VAL A 285 -18.01 -12.71 1.03
CA VAL A 285 -19.33 -12.17 0.64
C VAL A 285 -19.96 -11.33 1.75
N THR A 286 -19.79 -11.74 3.01
CA THR A 286 -20.25 -10.97 4.17
C THR A 286 -19.49 -9.65 4.30
N ALA A 287 -18.20 -9.63 3.94
CA ALA A 287 -17.32 -8.47 4.06
C ALA A 287 -17.58 -7.35 3.04
N TYR A 288 -18.11 -7.63 1.85
CA TYR A 288 -18.36 -6.58 0.84
C TYR A 288 -19.84 -6.42 0.44
N LYS A 289 -20.71 -7.35 0.84
CA LYS A 289 -22.10 -7.41 0.36
C LYS A 289 -23.10 -7.78 1.45
N ARG A 290 -23.45 -9.07 1.57
CA ARG A 290 -24.40 -9.57 2.56
C ARG A 290 -24.07 -11.01 2.95
N LYS A 291 -24.55 -11.46 4.09
CA LYS A 291 -24.46 -12.89 4.45
C LYS A 291 -25.26 -13.72 3.43
N PRO A 292 -24.65 -14.73 2.76
CA PRO A 292 -25.37 -15.64 1.87
C PRO A 292 -26.45 -16.45 2.60
N HIS A 293 -27.53 -16.84 1.90
CA HIS A 293 -28.55 -17.74 2.44
C HIS A 293 -28.04 -19.18 2.56
N HIS A 294 -27.35 -19.65 1.52
CA HIS A 294 -26.65 -20.91 1.53
C HIS A 294 -25.16 -20.69 1.82
N ASP A 295 -24.59 -21.47 2.73
CA ASP A 295 -23.15 -21.46 2.98
C ASP A 295 -22.35 -21.86 1.73
N GLN A 296 -21.06 -21.55 1.72
CA GLN A 296 -20.19 -21.79 0.57
C GLN A 296 -20.16 -23.25 0.10
N ASN A 297 -20.25 -24.23 1.01
CA ASN A 297 -20.25 -25.64 0.63
C ASN A 297 -21.56 -26.02 -0.05
N THR A 298 -22.69 -25.57 0.49
CA THR A 298 -24.02 -25.75 -0.11
C THR A 298 -24.09 -25.11 -1.50
N ARG A 299 -23.54 -23.90 -1.66
CA ARG A 299 -23.45 -23.21 -2.97
C ARG A 299 -22.62 -23.99 -3.99
N LYS A 300 -21.45 -24.51 -3.59
CA LYS A 300 -20.63 -25.41 -4.43
C LYS A 300 -21.41 -26.67 -4.82
N GLN A 301 -22.03 -27.36 -3.86
CA GLN A 301 -22.81 -28.58 -4.12
C GLN A 301 -23.97 -28.34 -5.08
N ASN A 302 -24.65 -27.19 -4.97
CA ASN A 302 -25.73 -26.83 -5.88
C ASN A 302 -25.24 -26.65 -7.32
N ILE A 303 -24.05 -26.09 -7.52
CA ILE A 303 -23.42 -26.01 -8.85
C ILE A 303 -23.10 -27.43 -9.35
N SER A 304 -22.40 -28.25 -8.55
CA SER A 304 -22.01 -29.62 -8.94
C SER A 304 -23.19 -30.52 -9.28
N LYS A 305 -24.33 -30.39 -8.58
CA LYS A 305 -25.53 -31.21 -8.83
C LYS A 305 -26.30 -30.77 -10.08
N ASN A 306 -26.25 -29.49 -10.43
CA ASN A 306 -27.07 -28.92 -11.52
C ASN A 306 -26.29 -28.69 -12.81
N MET A 307 -24.96 -28.74 -12.76
CA MET A 307 -24.04 -28.56 -13.89
C MET A 307 -23.19 -29.82 -14.06
N ASN A 308 -22.93 -30.22 -15.30
CA ASN A 308 -22.06 -31.36 -15.60
C ASN A 308 -20.57 -30.94 -15.61
N TYR A 309 -20.09 -30.36 -14.51
CA TYR A 309 -18.72 -29.87 -14.36
C TYR A 309 -17.93 -30.73 -13.38
N ARG A 310 -16.61 -30.77 -13.55
CA ARG A 310 -15.71 -31.49 -12.64
C ARG A 310 -15.68 -30.80 -11.28
N GLU A 311 -15.69 -31.57 -10.21
CA GLU A 311 -15.76 -31.01 -8.85
C GLU A 311 -14.51 -30.21 -8.49
N GLU A 312 -13.35 -30.58 -9.05
CA GLU A 312 -12.08 -29.86 -8.90
C GLU A 312 -12.02 -28.51 -9.63
N ASP A 313 -12.92 -28.28 -10.59
CA ASP A 313 -13.05 -27.01 -11.32
C ASP A 313 -13.96 -26.01 -10.60
N ILE A 314 -14.63 -26.44 -9.52
CA ILE A 314 -15.44 -25.58 -8.65
C ILE A 314 -14.67 -25.30 -7.36
N ILE A 315 -14.16 -24.08 -7.23
CA ILE A 315 -13.19 -23.71 -6.19
C ILE A 315 -13.75 -22.63 -5.26
N PHE A 316 -13.17 -22.46 -4.08
CA PHE A 316 -13.46 -21.32 -3.20
C PHE A 316 -12.49 -20.18 -3.44
N VAL A 317 -12.99 -18.94 -3.45
CA VAL A 317 -12.16 -17.75 -3.70
C VAL A 317 -12.56 -16.56 -2.82
N GLY A 318 -11.58 -15.75 -2.43
CA GLY A 318 -11.78 -14.47 -1.75
C GLY A 318 -11.77 -13.30 -2.73
N ASN A 319 -11.12 -12.20 -2.36
CA ASN A 319 -10.95 -11.00 -3.21
C ASN A 319 -9.65 -11.00 -4.04
N VAL A 320 -8.84 -12.05 -3.96
CA VAL A 320 -7.59 -12.20 -4.72
C VAL A 320 -7.79 -13.31 -5.74
N HIS A 321 -7.73 -12.94 -7.02
CA HIS A 321 -7.95 -13.88 -8.12
C HIS A 321 -6.65 -14.32 -8.81
N LEU A 322 -5.53 -13.62 -8.57
CA LEU A 322 -4.23 -13.89 -9.19
C LEU A 322 -3.76 -15.35 -8.99
N ASP A 323 -3.97 -15.92 -7.80
CA ASP A 323 -3.57 -17.29 -7.50
C ASP A 323 -4.37 -18.31 -8.30
N VAL A 324 -5.66 -18.03 -8.55
CA VAL A 324 -6.51 -18.85 -9.41
C VAL A 324 -5.99 -18.78 -10.84
N VAL A 325 -5.67 -17.58 -11.32
CA VAL A 325 -5.15 -17.36 -12.68
C VAL A 325 -3.86 -18.14 -12.90
N LYS A 326 -2.90 -18.04 -11.97
CA LYS A 326 -1.63 -18.78 -12.05
C LYS A 326 -1.81 -20.29 -11.95
N LYS A 327 -2.60 -20.76 -10.98
CA LYS A 327 -2.77 -22.19 -10.69
C LYS A 327 -3.50 -22.93 -11.82
N TYR A 328 -4.56 -22.31 -12.37
CA TYR A 328 -5.41 -22.94 -13.38
C TYR A 328 -5.10 -22.47 -14.81
N LYS A 329 -4.12 -21.57 -14.99
CA LYS A 329 -3.75 -20.97 -16.28
C LYS A 329 -4.94 -20.32 -16.99
N VAL A 330 -5.76 -19.60 -16.21
CA VAL A 330 -6.90 -18.85 -16.74
C VAL A 330 -6.40 -17.83 -17.75
N ASN A 331 -7.02 -17.76 -18.91
CA ASN A 331 -6.75 -16.76 -19.94
C ASN A 331 -8.02 -15.99 -20.38
N LYS A 332 -9.17 -16.28 -19.76
CA LYS A 332 -10.42 -15.55 -20.01
C LYS A 332 -11.28 -15.46 -18.75
N PHE A 333 -11.48 -14.26 -18.22
CA PHE A 333 -12.54 -13.98 -17.25
C PHE A 333 -13.86 -13.81 -17.97
N ILE A 334 -14.92 -14.39 -17.41
CA ILE A 334 -16.25 -14.30 -17.98
C ILE A 334 -17.19 -13.74 -16.92
N HIS A 335 -17.90 -12.66 -17.24
CA HIS A 335 -18.82 -11.99 -16.32
C HIS A 335 -20.16 -11.62 -17.00
N GLY A 336 -21.20 -11.39 -16.19
CA GLY A 336 -22.47 -10.88 -16.69
C GLY A 336 -22.39 -9.40 -17.08
N ASN A 337 -23.27 -8.93 -17.95
CA ASN A 337 -23.34 -7.51 -18.35
C ASN A 337 -23.99 -6.58 -17.32
N ASP A 338 -24.19 -7.04 -16.07
CA ASP A 338 -24.75 -6.22 -14.98
C ASP A 338 -23.72 -5.24 -14.38
N TRP A 339 -22.55 -5.09 -15.00
CA TRP A 339 -21.47 -4.20 -14.58
C TRP A 339 -20.85 -3.49 -15.79
N GLU A 340 -20.49 -2.22 -15.58
CA GLU A 340 -19.63 -1.49 -16.51
C GLU A 340 -18.21 -2.09 -16.45
N ILE A 341 -17.62 -2.33 -17.62
CA ILE A 341 -16.43 -3.20 -17.77
C ILE A 341 -15.21 -2.70 -16.99
N ASN A 342 -15.01 -1.38 -16.89
CA ASN A 342 -13.89 -0.79 -16.16
C ASN A 342 -14.10 -0.88 -14.64
N SER A 343 -15.33 -0.68 -14.18
CA SER A 343 -15.73 -0.89 -12.79
C SER A 343 -15.50 -2.35 -12.34
N TYR A 344 -15.87 -3.32 -13.19
CA TYR A 344 -15.61 -4.73 -12.92
C TYR A 344 -14.12 -5.07 -12.91
N LYS A 345 -13.35 -4.55 -13.88
CA LYS A 345 -11.89 -4.72 -13.93
C LYS A 345 -11.22 -4.21 -12.66
N LYS A 346 -11.63 -3.06 -12.14
CA LYS A 346 -11.12 -2.53 -10.86
C LYS A 346 -11.47 -3.44 -9.68
N GLN A 347 -12.68 -4.01 -9.65
CA GLN A 347 -13.12 -4.91 -8.59
C GLN A 347 -12.29 -6.20 -8.53
N ILE A 348 -11.99 -6.81 -9.67
CA ILE A 348 -11.16 -8.02 -9.74
C ILE A 348 -9.66 -7.72 -9.72
N ARG A 349 -9.27 -6.45 -9.50
CA ARG A 349 -7.89 -5.97 -9.50
C ARG A 349 -7.17 -6.29 -10.82
N TYR A 350 -7.88 -6.18 -11.93
CA TYR A 350 -7.45 -6.66 -13.25
C TYR A 350 -6.11 -6.07 -13.68
N TYR A 351 -5.88 -4.78 -13.41
CA TYR A 351 -4.63 -4.10 -13.75
C TYR A 351 -3.62 -4.17 -12.61
N GLU A 352 -4.07 -4.07 -11.37
CA GLU A 352 -3.22 -4.11 -10.18
C GLU A 352 -2.55 -5.49 -9.98
N ASP A 353 -3.25 -6.57 -10.34
CA ASP A 353 -2.73 -7.94 -10.31
C ASP A 353 -2.10 -8.35 -11.66
N GLY A 354 -2.12 -7.47 -12.66
CA GLY A 354 -1.49 -7.65 -13.96
C GLY A 354 -2.11 -8.74 -14.82
N LEU A 355 -3.43 -8.92 -14.74
CA LEU A 355 -4.14 -9.98 -15.47
C LEU A 355 -4.13 -9.75 -16.98
N ASP A 356 -4.25 -8.50 -17.42
CA ASP A 356 -4.08 -8.08 -18.81
C ASP A 356 -2.74 -8.52 -19.41
N LYS A 357 -1.65 -8.34 -18.65
CA LYS A 357 -0.29 -8.73 -19.05
C LYS A 357 -0.07 -10.24 -19.05
N MET A 358 -0.92 -11.00 -18.36
CA MET A 358 -0.94 -12.46 -18.39
C MET A 358 -1.72 -13.02 -19.59
N GLY A 359 -2.16 -12.17 -20.52
CA GLY A 359 -2.98 -12.56 -21.66
C GLY A 359 -4.42 -12.89 -21.27
N VAL A 360 -4.85 -12.47 -20.07
CA VAL A 360 -6.21 -12.72 -19.59
C VAL A 360 -7.15 -11.71 -20.20
N THR A 361 -8.14 -12.17 -20.95
CA THR A 361 -9.21 -11.32 -21.51
C THR A 361 -10.42 -11.25 -20.57
N VAL A 362 -11.25 -10.21 -20.68
CA VAL A 362 -12.53 -10.11 -19.95
C VAL A 362 -13.67 -10.12 -20.95
N GLU A 363 -14.51 -11.15 -20.88
CA GLU A 363 -15.66 -11.33 -21.75
C GLU A 363 -16.95 -11.05 -20.99
N ILE A 364 -17.84 -10.25 -21.59
CA ILE A 364 -19.12 -9.85 -20.99
C ILE A 364 -20.26 -10.60 -21.69
N VAL A 365 -21.01 -11.37 -20.92
CA VAL A 365 -22.13 -12.19 -21.40
C VAL A 365 -23.46 -11.55 -21.01
N PRO A 366 -24.45 -11.49 -21.92
CA PRO A 366 -25.77 -10.94 -21.58
C PRO A 366 -26.44 -11.70 -20.43
N TYR A 367 -26.79 -10.96 -19.38
CA TYR A 367 -27.49 -11.47 -18.21
C TYR A 367 -28.90 -11.94 -18.57
N THR A 368 -29.37 -12.99 -17.90
CA THR A 368 -30.72 -13.51 -18.13
C THR A 368 -31.71 -12.64 -17.37
N LYS A 369 -32.41 -11.73 -18.06
CA LYS A 369 -33.42 -10.85 -17.46
C LYS A 369 -34.48 -11.66 -16.69
N GLY A 370 -34.82 -11.20 -15.49
CA GLY A 370 -36.01 -11.66 -14.75
C GLY A 370 -35.79 -12.61 -13.56
N ILE A 371 -34.58 -13.14 -13.33
CA ILE A 371 -34.31 -14.03 -12.18
C ILE A 371 -32.96 -13.66 -11.56
N SER A 372 -32.96 -12.85 -10.49
CA SER A 372 -31.78 -12.62 -9.66
C SER A 372 -32.08 -13.00 -8.21
N THR A 373 -31.12 -13.67 -7.56
CA THR A 373 -31.19 -13.99 -6.13
C THR A 373 -31.46 -12.74 -5.28
N SER A 374 -30.95 -11.58 -5.71
CA SER A 374 -31.23 -10.28 -5.05
C SER A 374 -32.72 -9.89 -5.08
N LYS A 375 -33.47 -10.16 -6.17
CA LYS A 375 -34.93 -9.92 -6.22
C LYS A 375 -35.75 -10.85 -5.32
N LEU A 376 -35.26 -12.05 -5.05
CA LEU A 376 -35.92 -13.02 -4.16
C LEU A 376 -35.71 -12.69 -2.68
N ILE A 377 -34.60 -12.03 -2.35
CA ILE A 377 -34.17 -11.73 -0.97
C ILE A 377 -34.60 -10.33 -0.50
N SER A 378 -34.83 -9.37 -1.41
CA SER A 378 -35.07 -7.95 -1.10
C SER A 378 -36.46 -7.60 -0.53
N LYS A 379 -37.16 -8.51 0.15
CA LYS A 379 -38.47 -8.19 0.76
C LYS A 379 -38.35 -7.47 2.11
N GLU A 380 -37.17 -7.40 2.70
CA GLU A 380 -36.89 -6.65 3.94
C GLU A 380 -35.69 -5.72 3.70
N ILE A 381 -35.94 -4.54 3.12
CA ILE A 381 -34.93 -3.49 2.91
C ILE A 381 -34.92 -2.59 4.15
N PRO A 382 -33.76 -2.35 4.79
CA PRO A 382 -33.64 -1.26 5.75
C PRO A 382 -33.95 0.06 5.04
N ASN A 383 -34.79 0.89 5.65
CA ASN A 383 -35.34 2.13 5.10
C ASN A 383 -34.29 3.27 4.94
N VAL A 384 -33.15 2.98 4.31
CA VAL A 384 -31.90 3.76 4.29
C VAL A 384 -31.74 4.55 3.00
N ILE A 385 -32.41 4.16 1.92
CA ILE A 385 -32.35 4.83 0.61
C ILE A 385 -33.37 5.98 0.50
N GLN A 386 -34.35 6.03 1.42
CA GLN A 386 -35.34 7.10 1.46
C GLN A 386 -34.73 8.48 1.74
N TYR A 387 -33.56 8.53 2.40
CA TYR A 387 -32.98 9.78 2.86
C TYR A 387 -32.52 10.65 1.70
N LYS A 388 -32.71 11.96 1.81
CA LYS A 388 -32.21 12.93 0.84
C LYS A 388 -30.73 13.19 1.03
N ARG A 389 -30.27 13.22 2.29
CA ARG A 389 -28.90 13.61 2.66
C ARG A 389 -28.18 12.56 3.46
N TYR A 390 -26.89 12.41 3.20
CA TYR A 390 -26.03 11.43 3.86
C TYR A 390 -24.81 12.13 4.43
N PHE A 391 -24.63 12.02 5.74
CA PHE A 391 -23.43 12.44 6.44
C PHE A 391 -22.54 11.21 6.66
N PHE A 392 -21.37 11.21 6.03
CA PHE A 392 -20.37 10.17 6.22
C PHE A 392 -19.28 10.67 7.15
N ASP A 393 -18.90 9.86 8.13
CA ASP A 393 -17.58 9.97 8.72
C ASP A 393 -16.47 9.66 7.69
N LEU A 394 -15.23 10.11 7.95
CA LEU A 394 -14.10 9.96 7.03
C LEU A 394 -13.28 8.70 7.32
N ASP A 395 -12.58 8.67 8.44
CA ASP A 395 -11.59 7.65 8.79
C ASP A 395 -12.30 6.37 9.29
N ASN A 396 -11.87 5.20 8.87
CA ASN A 396 -12.54 3.90 9.04
C ASN A 396 -13.97 3.78 8.47
N THR A 397 -14.52 4.84 7.87
CA THR A 397 -15.84 4.85 7.23
C THR A 397 -15.75 4.92 5.71
N LEU A 398 -15.15 5.99 5.18
CA LEU A 398 -14.87 6.15 3.74
C LEU A 398 -13.43 5.77 3.39
N LEU A 399 -12.50 6.03 4.31
CA LEU A 399 -11.07 5.78 4.12
C LEU A 399 -10.49 4.89 5.22
N ILE A 400 -9.53 4.05 4.89
CA ILE A 400 -8.66 3.35 5.85
C ILE A 400 -7.21 3.61 5.48
N ASN A 401 -6.41 4.15 6.41
CA ASN A 401 -5.02 4.54 6.16
C ASN A 401 -4.85 5.39 4.89
N LYS A 402 -5.75 6.37 4.69
CA LYS A 402 -5.82 7.27 3.52
C LYS A 402 -6.17 6.59 2.17
N LYS A 403 -6.52 5.30 2.17
CA LYS A 403 -7.02 4.56 1.00
C LYS A 403 -8.53 4.39 1.07
N PRO A 404 -9.27 4.34 -0.04
CA PRO A 404 -10.71 4.11 -0.01
C PRO A 404 -11.07 2.76 0.62
N MET A 405 -12.14 2.74 1.41
CA MET A 405 -12.81 1.50 1.77
C MET A 405 -13.36 0.82 0.49
N PRO A 406 -13.32 -0.52 0.37
CA PRO A 406 -13.65 -1.20 -0.90
C PRO A 406 -15.02 -0.85 -1.48
N PHE A 407 -16.02 -0.57 -0.62
CA PHE A 407 -17.37 -0.21 -1.03
C PHE A 407 -17.58 1.30 -1.27
N ALA A 408 -16.70 2.17 -0.76
CA ALA A 408 -16.96 3.60 -0.64
C ALA A 408 -17.08 4.32 -1.99
N PRO A 409 -16.19 4.09 -2.99
CA PRO A 409 -16.32 4.73 -4.30
C PRO A 409 -17.63 4.38 -5.02
N GLU A 410 -18.02 3.10 -5.02
CA GLU A 410 -19.25 2.64 -5.69
C GLU A 410 -20.49 3.18 -4.99
N LEU A 411 -20.52 3.14 -3.65
CA LEU A 411 -21.64 3.65 -2.87
C LEU A 411 -21.87 5.14 -3.16
N VAL A 412 -20.81 5.95 -3.13
CA VAL A 412 -20.88 7.39 -3.37
C VAL A 412 -21.32 7.69 -4.82
N ASP A 413 -20.78 6.97 -5.81
CA ASP A 413 -21.19 7.13 -7.21
C ASP A 413 -22.68 6.84 -7.43
N ARG A 414 -23.20 5.75 -6.86
CA ARG A 414 -24.62 5.39 -6.96
C ARG A 414 -25.54 6.40 -6.26
N LEU A 415 -25.16 6.87 -5.07
CA LEU A 415 -25.93 7.89 -4.38
C LEU A 415 -25.93 9.23 -5.15
N ASN A 416 -24.81 9.60 -5.78
CA ASN A 416 -24.74 10.76 -6.66
C ASN A 416 -25.68 10.61 -7.89
N LYS A 417 -25.70 9.43 -8.54
CA LYS A 417 -26.63 9.15 -9.66
C LYS A 417 -28.11 9.27 -9.28
N LEU A 418 -28.43 9.07 -8.00
CA LEU A 418 -29.78 9.24 -7.45
C LEU A 418 -30.05 10.65 -6.95
N ASN A 419 -29.18 11.61 -7.27
CA ASN A 419 -29.27 13.01 -6.84
C ASN A 419 -29.38 13.17 -5.31
N LYS A 420 -28.68 12.32 -4.55
CA LYS A 420 -28.58 12.46 -3.09
C LYS A 420 -27.54 13.52 -2.73
N GLU A 421 -27.76 14.23 -1.63
CA GLU A 421 -26.80 15.20 -1.12
C GLU A 421 -25.80 14.51 -0.17
N LEU A 422 -24.53 14.46 -0.54
CA LEU A 422 -23.49 13.74 0.22
C LEU A 422 -22.56 14.73 0.91
N TYR A 423 -22.33 14.51 2.20
CA TYR A 423 -21.46 15.31 3.06
C TYR A 423 -20.47 14.41 3.76
N VAL A 424 -19.24 14.89 3.92
CA VAL A 424 -18.22 14.22 4.73
C VAL A 424 -17.96 15.02 6.00
N MET A 425 -17.75 14.33 7.12
CA MET A 425 -17.58 14.89 8.44
C MET A 425 -16.32 14.34 9.11
N SER A 426 -15.41 15.21 9.54
CA SER A 426 -14.18 14.80 10.24
C SER A 426 -13.92 15.62 11.50
N ASN A 427 -13.60 14.93 12.60
CA ASN A 427 -13.13 15.56 13.85
C ASN A 427 -11.64 15.88 13.86
N ASN A 428 -10.90 15.38 12.87
CA ASN A 428 -9.46 15.59 12.75
C ASN A 428 -9.18 17.03 12.29
N ASN A 429 -8.83 17.88 13.25
CA ASN A 429 -8.53 19.31 13.02
C ASN A 429 -7.08 19.58 12.60
N ARG A 430 -6.29 18.54 12.31
CA ARG A 430 -4.96 18.65 11.69
C ARG A 430 -5.03 18.98 10.21
N HIS A 431 -6.10 18.53 9.57
CA HIS A 431 -6.34 18.67 8.16
C HIS A 431 -7.30 19.83 7.91
N THR A 432 -6.94 20.66 6.93
CA THR A 432 -7.82 21.69 6.44
C THR A 432 -8.94 21.06 5.59
N PRO A 433 -10.08 21.73 5.38
CA PRO A 433 -11.12 21.22 4.48
C PRO A 433 -10.61 20.87 3.07
N ILE A 434 -9.62 21.60 2.56
CA ILE A 434 -9.04 21.31 1.24
C ILE A 434 -8.18 20.03 1.27
N ASP A 435 -7.50 19.73 2.37
CA ASP A 435 -6.76 18.48 2.50
C ASP A 435 -7.70 17.27 2.48
N VAL A 436 -8.79 17.34 3.25
CA VAL A 436 -9.80 16.27 3.29
C VAL A 436 -10.44 16.09 1.92
N TYR A 437 -10.77 17.17 1.23
CA TYR A 437 -11.26 17.11 -0.16
C TYR A 437 -10.27 16.40 -1.08
N ASN A 438 -8.99 16.77 -1.02
CA ASN A 438 -7.95 16.15 -1.85
C ASN A 438 -7.76 14.65 -1.52
N MET A 439 -7.89 14.25 -0.26
CA MET A 439 -7.87 12.83 0.14
C MET A 439 -9.02 12.06 -0.51
N LEU A 440 -10.24 12.59 -0.46
CA LEU A 440 -11.41 11.97 -1.10
C LEU A 440 -11.24 11.88 -2.62
N LYS A 441 -10.79 12.96 -3.25
CA LYS A 441 -10.54 13.00 -4.70
C LYS A 441 -9.52 11.95 -5.13
N ASN A 442 -8.40 11.84 -4.41
CA ASN A 442 -7.36 10.84 -4.67
C ASN A 442 -7.86 9.41 -4.43
N ALA A 443 -8.84 9.23 -3.55
CA ALA A 443 -9.49 7.95 -3.29
C ALA A 443 -10.58 7.58 -4.31
N GLY A 444 -10.83 8.43 -5.32
CA GLY A 444 -11.90 8.24 -6.31
C GLY A 444 -13.31 8.43 -5.73
N ILE A 445 -13.43 9.15 -4.61
CA ILE A 445 -14.70 9.45 -3.95
C ILE A 445 -15.11 10.88 -4.31
N ASN A 446 -16.19 11.01 -5.08
CA ASN A 446 -16.65 12.30 -5.58
C ASN A 446 -17.67 12.94 -4.64
N ILE A 447 -17.20 13.84 -3.77
CA ILE A 447 -18.03 14.69 -2.90
C ILE A 447 -17.63 16.16 -3.16
N PRO A 448 -18.59 17.09 -3.32
CA PRO A 448 -18.28 18.51 -3.52
C PRO A 448 -17.45 19.10 -2.37
N LYS A 449 -16.54 20.02 -2.70
CA LYS A 449 -15.60 20.62 -1.72
C LYS A 449 -16.33 21.36 -0.60
N GLU A 450 -17.44 22.02 -0.94
CA GLU A 450 -18.34 22.74 -0.04
C GLU A 450 -19.05 21.80 0.97
N ASN A 451 -19.16 20.51 0.64
CA ASN A 451 -19.79 19.51 1.48
C ASN A 451 -18.78 18.81 2.41
N VAL A 452 -17.54 19.30 2.46
CA VAL A 452 -16.51 18.85 3.41
C VAL A 452 -16.60 19.63 4.72
N ILE A 453 -17.09 18.97 5.76
CA ILE A 453 -17.34 19.54 7.07
C ILE A 453 -16.26 19.05 8.05
N THR A 454 -15.37 19.93 8.49
CA THR A 454 -14.33 19.59 9.45
C THR A 454 -14.54 20.32 10.77
N SER A 455 -14.05 19.72 11.87
CA SER A 455 -14.05 20.37 13.17
C SER A 455 -13.24 21.68 13.17
N LEU A 456 -12.17 21.79 12.36
CA LEU A 456 -11.42 23.04 12.16
C LEU A 456 -12.30 24.13 11.50
N LYS A 457 -13.15 23.77 10.54
CA LYS A 457 -14.12 24.71 9.95
C LYS A 457 -15.18 25.12 10.98
N HIS A 458 -15.61 24.21 11.84
CA HIS A 458 -16.53 24.51 12.94
C HIS A 458 -15.91 25.50 13.94
N VAL A 459 -14.64 25.32 14.31
CA VAL A 459 -13.87 26.28 15.13
C VAL A 459 -13.89 27.67 14.49
N TYR A 460 -13.57 27.77 13.20
CA TYR A 460 -13.63 29.05 12.49
C TYR A 460 -15.02 29.68 12.53
N ASN A 461 -16.08 28.94 12.25
CA ASN A 461 -17.45 29.47 12.26
C ASN A 461 -17.83 30.00 13.65
N PHE A 462 -17.44 29.30 14.71
CA PHE A 462 -17.66 29.75 16.09
C PHE A 462 -16.92 31.07 16.38
N LEU A 463 -15.66 31.18 15.98
CA LEU A 463 -14.84 32.38 16.19
C LEU A 463 -15.35 33.56 15.35
N ASP A 464 -15.67 33.37 14.08
CA ASP A 464 -16.17 34.43 13.19
C ASP A 464 -17.54 34.97 13.67
N THR A 465 -18.35 34.12 14.31
CA THR A 465 -19.64 34.52 14.86
C THR A 465 -19.53 35.23 16.21
N ASN A 466 -18.71 34.72 17.13
CA ASN A 466 -18.73 35.13 18.54
C ASN A 466 -17.52 35.97 18.97
N TYR A 467 -16.40 35.87 18.26
CA TYR A 467 -15.10 36.46 18.61
C TYR A 467 -14.45 37.16 17.42
N LYS A 468 -15.26 37.76 16.54
CA LYS A 468 -14.78 38.50 15.38
C LYS A 468 -13.89 39.67 15.81
N ASN A 469 -12.74 39.82 15.15
CA ASN A 469 -11.72 40.83 15.45
C ASN A 469 -11.14 40.76 16.87
N LYS A 470 -11.34 39.66 17.60
CA LYS A 470 -10.76 39.43 18.91
C LYS A 470 -9.43 38.70 18.84
N ASN A 471 -8.62 38.84 19.88
CA ASN A 471 -7.32 38.19 19.98
C ASN A 471 -7.52 36.74 20.44
N VAL A 472 -7.21 35.80 19.55
CA VAL A 472 -7.44 34.37 19.75
C VAL A 472 -6.10 33.68 19.97
N PHE A 473 -5.85 33.15 21.16
CA PHE A 473 -4.71 32.26 21.34
C PHE A 473 -5.04 30.87 20.78
N VAL A 474 -4.19 30.33 19.90
CA VAL A 474 -4.42 29.00 19.30
C VAL A 474 -3.29 28.05 19.65
N TRP A 475 -3.66 26.97 20.34
CA TRP A 475 -2.84 25.77 20.52
C TRP A 475 -3.16 24.78 19.39
N GLY A 476 -2.29 24.64 18.41
CA GLY A 476 -2.52 23.75 17.27
C GLY A 476 -1.30 23.63 16.37
N THR A 477 -1.38 22.77 15.34
CA THR A 477 -0.33 22.67 14.31
C THR A 477 -0.16 23.99 13.55
N GLU A 478 1.04 24.24 13.02
CA GLU A 478 1.31 25.42 12.18
C GLU A 478 0.32 25.54 11.02
N LYS A 479 -0.08 24.41 10.43
CA LYS A 479 -1.06 24.34 9.35
C LYS A 479 -2.45 24.84 9.77
N SER A 480 -2.94 24.41 10.94
CA SER A 480 -4.24 24.86 11.46
C SER A 480 -4.23 26.35 11.82
N ILE A 481 -3.12 26.84 12.37
CA ILE A 481 -2.91 28.26 12.70
C ILE A 481 -2.90 29.11 11.43
N ALA A 482 -2.12 28.72 10.41
CA ALA A 482 -2.07 29.43 9.14
C ALA A 482 -3.46 29.50 8.49
N TRP A 483 -4.19 28.39 8.46
CA TRP A 483 -5.52 28.31 7.87
C TRP A 483 -6.55 29.24 8.53
N LEU A 484 -6.45 29.47 9.85
CA LEU A 484 -7.28 30.44 10.57
C LEU A 484 -6.85 31.89 10.29
N LYS A 485 -5.54 32.17 10.24
CA LYS A 485 -5.00 33.50 9.91
C LYS A 485 -5.41 33.96 8.51
N ASP A 486 -5.34 33.06 7.52
CA ASP A 486 -5.77 33.32 6.13
C ASP A 486 -7.26 33.68 6.01
N ARG A 487 -8.03 33.55 7.10
CA ARG A 487 -9.46 33.86 7.18
C ARG A 487 -9.76 35.00 8.15
N ASN A 488 -8.77 35.86 8.38
CA ASN A 488 -8.89 37.07 9.19
C ASN A 488 -9.19 36.83 10.68
N ILE A 489 -8.85 35.65 11.21
CA ILE A 489 -8.83 35.44 12.66
C ILE A 489 -7.51 36.01 13.20
N ASN A 490 -7.58 36.89 14.20
CA ASN A 490 -6.39 37.45 14.82
C ASN A 490 -5.74 36.43 15.79
N VAL A 491 -4.91 35.54 15.23
CA VAL A 491 -4.31 34.42 15.97
C VAL A 491 -2.98 34.82 16.61
N ILE A 492 -2.90 34.61 17.92
CA ILE A 492 -1.66 34.60 18.71
C ILE A 492 -1.23 33.14 18.90
N SER A 493 -0.08 32.76 18.35
CA SER A 493 0.51 31.44 18.60
C SER A 493 1.39 31.45 19.86
N ILE A 494 1.74 30.27 20.37
CA ILE A 494 2.67 30.15 21.51
C ILE A 494 4.01 30.87 21.27
N LYS A 495 4.52 30.86 20.02
CA LYS A 495 5.77 31.54 19.63
C LYS A 495 5.65 33.06 19.70
N GLN A 496 4.44 33.59 19.65
CA GLN A 496 4.12 35.03 19.67
C GLN A 496 3.62 35.49 21.04
N LEU A 497 3.47 34.57 22.00
CA LEU A 497 2.92 34.88 23.31
C LEU A 497 3.95 35.64 24.16
N THR A 498 3.52 36.76 24.73
CA THR A 498 4.33 37.58 25.66
C THR A 498 3.49 37.98 26.86
N GLU A 499 4.11 38.52 27.91
CA GLU A 499 3.40 39.04 29.09
C GLU A 499 2.43 40.19 28.76
N LYS A 500 2.63 40.87 27.62
CA LYS A 500 1.76 41.97 27.14
C LYS A 500 0.65 41.51 26.20
N SER A 501 0.56 40.20 25.91
CA SER A 501 -0.44 39.68 24.99
C SER A 501 -1.84 39.73 25.61
N GLU A 502 -2.73 40.53 25.03
CA GLU A 502 -4.15 40.53 25.38
C GLU A 502 -4.86 39.36 24.68
N ILE A 503 -5.49 38.47 25.45
CA ILE A 503 -6.19 37.28 24.93
C ILE A 503 -7.67 37.34 25.32
N ASP A 504 -8.55 37.29 24.33
CA ASP A 504 -9.99 37.20 24.56
C ASP A 504 -10.45 35.75 24.75
N ILE A 505 -9.85 34.80 24.01
CA ILE A 505 -10.21 33.37 24.05
C ILE A 505 -9.03 32.45 23.67
N VAL A 506 -9.04 31.24 24.23
CA VAL A 506 -8.10 30.15 23.90
C VAL A 506 -8.78 29.08 23.05
N VAL A 507 -8.10 28.61 22.00
CA VAL A 507 -8.55 27.50 21.15
C VAL A 507 -7.56 26.35 21.28
N VAL A 508 -8.06 25.19 21.69
CA VAL A 508 -7.25 23.96 21.82
C VAL A 508 -7.57 23.01 20.67
N LEU A 509 -6.63 22.88 19.74
CA LEU A 509 -6.64 21.95 18.61
C LEU A 509 -5.57 20.87 18.80
N TYR A 510 -5.48 19.98 17.84
CA TYR A 510 -4.43 18.98 17.78
C TYR A 510 -3.06 19.63 17.62
N ARG A 511 -2.11 19.17 18.43
CA ARG A 511 -0.69 19.47 18.33
C ARG A 511 0.07 18.29 18.94
N ASN A 512 1.20 17.89 18.35
CA ASN A 512 2.06 16.82 18.87
C ASN A 512 3.53 17.24 19.06
N ASP A 513 3.88 18.45 18.66
CA ASP A 513 5.21 19.05 18.73
C ASP A 513 5.27 20.10 19.84
N TYR A 514 5.14 19.67 21.10
CA TYR A 514 5.15 20.57 22.25
C TYR A 514 6.03 20.08 23.41
N HIS A 515 6.54 21.02 24.18
CA HIS A 515 7.28 20.77 25.42
C HIS A 515 6.42 20.99 26.67
N TYR A 516 6.87 20.44 27.81
CA TYR A 516 6.14 20.53 29.09
C TYR A 516 5.81 21.98 29.49
N ASN A 517 6.76 22.91 29.32
CA ASN A 517 6.55 24.32 29.68
C ASN A 517 5.47 25.01 28.83
N GLU A 518 5.29 24.59 27.57
CA GLU A 518 4.20 25.07 26.72
C GLU A 518 2.84 24.56 27.24
N LEU A 519 2.77 23.31 27.74
CA LEU A 519 1.56 22.79 28.38
C LEU A 519 1.22 23.55 29.68
N VAL A 520 2.22 23.88 30.51
CA VAL A 520 2.01 24.70 31.70
C VAL A 520 1.43 26.07 31.32
N SER A 521 1.98 26.69 30.28
CA SER A 521 1.50 27.96 29.74
C SER A 521 0.05 27.84 29.24
N LEU A 522 -0.27 26.79 28.49
CA LEU A 522 -1.62 26.49 28.02
C LEU A 522 -2.61 26.34 29.19
N CYS A 523 -2.25 25.57 30.21
CA CYS A 523 -3.09 25.40 31.40
C CYS A 523 -3.34 26.72 32.12
N ASN A 524 -2.33 27.57 32.26
CA ASN A 524 -2.47 28.90 32.87
C ASN A 524 -3.40 29.80 32.05
N LEU A 525 -3.25 29.82 30.72
CA LEU A 525 -4.14 30.56 29.82
C LEU A 525 -5.58 30.06 29.91
N CYS A 526 -5.81 28.75 29.87
CA CYS A 526 -7.14 28.16 30.03
C CYS A 526 -7.74 28.42 31.42
N LYS A 527 -6.91 28.55 32.47
CA LYS A 527 -7.36 28.93 33.82
C LYS A 527 -7.86 30.37 33.84
N GLN A 528 -7.20 31.29 33.14
CA GLN A 528 -7.50 32.72 33.14
C GLN A 528 -8.61 33.11 32.16
N HIS A 529 -8.64 32.51 30.97
CA HIS A 529 -9.53 32.88 29.86
C HIS A 529 -10.60 31.81 29.60
N PRO A 530 -11.70 32.15 28.89
CA PRO A 530 -12.56 31.13 28.29
C PRO A 530 -11.78 30.36 27.22
N TYR A 531 -12.10 29.08 27.04
CA TYR A 531 -11.48 28.28 25.98
C TYR A 531 -12.47 27.34 25.29
N ILE A 532 -12.21 27.07 24.02
CA ILE A 532 -12.92 26.07 23.21
C ILE A 532 -11.94 24.99 22.75
N CYS A 533 -12.48 23.86 22.30
CA CYS A 533 -11.65 22.80 21.73
C CYS A 533 -12.15 22.30 20.38
N GLY A 534 -11.21 21.78 19.58
CA GLY A 534 -11.47 21.27 18.23
C GLY A 534 -12.24 19.96 18.21
N ASN A 535 -12.01 19.05 19.15
CA ASN A 535 -12.78 17.81 19.32
C ASN A 535 -12.65 17.33 20.79
N LYS A 536 -13.26 16.19 21.12
CA LYS A 536 -13.12 15.50 22.43
C LYS A 536 -12.51 14.11 22.31
N ASP A 537 -11.97 13.77 21.15
CA ASP A 537 -11.45 12.44 20.88
C ASP A 537 -10.19 12.23 21.71
N LEU A 538 -10.12 11.10 22.42
CA LEU A 538 -8.97 10.80 23.27
C LEU A 538 -7.79 10.33 22.44
N THR A 539 -8.07 9.62 21.35
CA THR A 539 -7.07 9.02 20.50
C THR A 539 -7.46 9.13 19.04
N TYR A 540 -6.47 8.98 18.17
CA TYR A 540 -6.68 8.81 16.75
C TYR A 540 -5.77 7.69 16.21
N PRO A 541 -6.19 7.01 15.14
CA PRO A 541 -5.38 5.95 14.51
C PRO A 541 -4.27 6.54 13.62
N ASP A 542 -3.03 6.02 13.73
CA ASP A 542 -1.94 6.33 12.81
C ASP A 542 -1.13 5.09 12.42
N LYS A 543 -1.28 4.60 11.19
CA LYS A 543 -0.62 3.42 10.58
C LYS A 543 -0.58 2.14 11.44
N PHE A 544 0.21 2.12 12.50
CA PHE A 544 0.42 1.01 13.43
C PHE A 544 0.15 1.36 14.90
N ASP A 545 0.00 2.64 15.24
CA ASP A 545 -0.12 3.15 16.61
C ASP A 545 -1.47 3.82 16.86
N VAL A 546 -1.82 3.90 18.15
CA VAL A 546 -2.94 4.71 18.66
C VAL A 546 -2.34 5.89 19.41
N LEU A 547 -2.46 7.08 18.83
CA LEU A 547 -1.81 8.28 19.34
C LEU A 547 -2.80 9.17 20.12
N PRO A 548 -2.34 9.93 21.13
CA PRO A 548 -3.17 10.89 21.84
C PRO A 548 -3.73 11.97 20.90
N ASP A 549 -5.01 12.29 21.02
CA ASP A 549 -5.66 13.43 20.35
C ASP A 549 -5.99 14.55 21.38
N THR A 550 -6.60 15.62 20.90
CA THR A 550 -7.00 16.85 21.59
C THR A 550 -7.73 16.57 22.91
N GLY A 551 -8.55 15.51 22.98
CA GLY A 551 -9.25 15.06 24.19
C GLY A 551 -8.33 14.79 25.37
N ILE A 552 -7.13 14.25 25.15
CA ILE A 552 -6.15 14.00 26.22
C ILE A 552 -5.61 15.32 26.78
N VAL A 553 -5.31 16.28 25.92
CA VAL A 553 -4.86 17.62 26.33
C VAL A 553 -5.98 18.33 27.11
N ILE A 554 -7.23 18.21 26.68
CA ILE A 554 -8.39 18.76 27.40
C ILE A 554 -8.54 18.11 28.78
N HIS A 555 -8.35 16.79 28.88
CA HIS A 555 -8.42 16.09 30.16
C HIS A 555 -7.33 16.59 31.12
N LEU A 556 -6.11 16.80 30.63
CA LEU A 556 -5.01 17.37 31.39
C LEU A 556 -5.34 18.80 31.86
N ILE A 557 -5.81 19.68 30.96
CA ILE A 557 -6.24 21.04 31.32
C ILE A 557 -7.32 20.98 32.39
N ASN A 558 -8.32 20.11 32.24
CA ASN A 558 -9.40 19.99 33.21
C ASN A 558 -8.88 19.58 34.60
N LYS A 559 -7.98 18.61 34.67
CA LYS A 559 -7.39 18.16 35.94
C LYS A 559 -6.50 19.22 36.59
N CYS A 560 -5.77 20.00 35.81
CA CYS A 560 -4.88 21.04 36.33
C CYS A 560 -5.63 22.32 36.74
N THR A 561 -6.76 22.64 36.09
CA THR A 561 -7.43 23.94 36.21
C THR A 561 -8.83 23.88 36.80
N ASN A 562 -9.44 22.69 36.87
CA ASN A 562 -10.87 22.46 37.13
C ASN A 562 -11.83 23.18 36.15
N LYS A 563 -11.31 23.72 35.05
CA LYS A 563 -12.10 24.37 34.00
C LYS A 563 -12.42 23.40 32.86
N LYS A 564 -13.58 23.58 32.23
CA LYS A 564 -14.03 22.83 31.04
C LYS A 564 -14.11 23.79 29.85
N PRO A 565 -13.99 23.29 28.60
CA PRO A 565 -14.18 24.16 27.44
C PRO A 565 -15.62 24.69 27.44
N ILE A 566 -15.78 25.98 27.10
CA ILE A 566 -17.10 26.61 26.99
C ILE A 566 -17.85 26.14 25.75
N PHE A 567 -17.12 25.65 24.74
CA PHE A 567 -17.67 25.10 23.51
C PHE A 567 -16.76 24.00 22.96
N VAL A 568 -17.36 22.96 22.40
CA VAL A 568 -16.67 21.79 21.86
C VAL A 568 -17.05 21.69 20.41
N CYS A 569 -16.09 21.89 19.52
CA CYS A 569 -16.27 21.74 18.09
C CYS A 569 -16.20 20.27 17.70
N GLY A 570 -16.61 19.97 16.47
CA GLY A 570 -16.70 18.60 15.97
C GLY A 570 -17.89 17.80 16.51
N LYS A 571 -18.02 16.58 16.03
CA LYS A 571 -18.93 15.56 16.57
C LYS A 571 -18.54 15.26 18.02
N PRO A 572 -19.49 15.15 18.96
CA PRO A 572 -20.92 14.98 18.75
C PRO A 572 -21.77 16.28 18.82
N ASN A 573 -21.16 17.47 18.68
CA ASN A 573 -21.91 18.73 18.76
C ASN A 573 -22.79 18.96 17.50
N PRO A 574 -24.13 19.04 17.62
CA PRO A 574 -25.04 19.20 16.48
C PRO A 574 -24.83 20.51 15.70
N ASP A 575 -24.26 21.55 16.33
CA ASP A 575 -23.98 22.85 15.70
C ASP A 575 -22.90 22.76 14.60
N MET A 576 -22.23 21.60 14.48
CA MET A 576 -21.27 21.34 13.40
C MET A 576 -21.91 21.45 12.01
N ILE A 577 -23.23 21.25 11.90
CA ILE A 577 -23.98 21.46 10.67
C ILE A 577 -25.08 22.50 10.85
N PRO A 578 -25.42 23.29 9.82
CA PRO A 578 -26.61 24.13 9.85
C PRO A 578 -27.90 23.32 10.01
N LEU A 579 -28.85 23.85 10.80
CA LEU A 579 -30.14 23.18 11.08
C LEU A 579 -30.96 22.82 9.83
N HIS A 580 -30.82 23.55 8.73
CA HIS A 580 -31.54 23.27 7.49
C HIS A 580 -31.07 21.97 6.79
N LEU A 581 -29.90 21.44 7.16
CA LEU A 581 -29.37 20.17 6.64
C LEU A 581 -29.85 18.95 7.43
N LYS A 582 -30.52 19.14 8.58
CA LYS A 582 -31.03 18.05 9.42
C LYS A 582 -32.20 17.25 8.81
N PRO A 583 -33.23 17.86 8.20
CA PRO A 583 -34.39 17.10 7.72
C PRO A 583 -34.02 16.11 6.61
N ASN A 584 -34.60 14.92 6.69
CA ASN A 584 -34.44 13.85 5.71
C ASN A 584 -32.96 13.43 5.50
N SER A 585 -32.24 13.28 6.61
CA SER A 585 -30.80 13.00 6.64
C SER A 585 -30.49 11.76 7.46
N ILE A 586 -29.34 11.15 7.20
CA ILE A 586 -28.81 10.00 7.94
C ILE A 586 -27.31 10.17 8.21
N MET A 587 -26.84 9.68 9.36
CA MET A 587 -25.42 9.63 9.72
C MET A 587 -24.88 8.21 9.53
N ILE A 588 -23.70 8.09 8.92
CA ILE A 588 -22.99 6.84 8.66
C ILE A 588 -21.57 7.00 9.23
N GLY A 589 -21.15 6.15 10.16
CA GLY A 589 -19.83 6.26 10.78
C GLY A 589 -19.42 5.06 11.63
N ASP A 590 -18.16 5.04 12.07
CA ASP A 590 -17.54 3.91 12.77
C ASP A 590 -17.44 4.09 14.29
N ASN A 591 -17.73 5.29 14.82
CA ASN A 591 -17.47 5.59 16.21
C ASN A 591 -18.77 5.86 17.00
N PRO A 592 -19.17 4.95 17.92
CA PRO A 592 -20.41 5.13 18.69
C PRO A 592 -20.35 6.28 19.71
N LEU A 593 -19.16 6.73 20.09
CA LEU A 593 -19.00 7.82 21.07
C LEU A 593 -19.12 9.21 20.42
N THR A 594 -18.87 9.30 19.11
CA THR A 594 -18.95 10.55 18.35
C THR A 594 -20.09 10.52 17.34
N ASP A 595 -20.07 9.62 16.37
CA ASP A 595 -21.02 9.60 15.23
C ASP A 595 -22.43 9.23 15.67
N LYS A 596 -22.58 8.18 16.47
CA LYS A 596 -23.88 7.77 16.99
C LYS A 596 -24.48 8.83 17.92
N ILE A 597 -23.66 9.41 18.81
CA ILE A 597 -24.11 10.48 19.69
C ILE A 597 -24.45 11.74 18.88
N PHE A 598 -23.69 12.06 17.84
CA PHE A 598 -23.99 13.15 16.91
C PHE A 598 -25.34 12.96 16.24
N ALA A 599 -25.61 11.76 15.73
CA ALA A 599 -26.89 11.41 15.11
C ALA A 599 -28.06 11.53 16.10
N ILE A 600 -27.87 11.04 17.34
CA ILE A 600 -28.86 11.17 18.43
C ILE A 600 -29.12 12.65 18.75
N ASN A 601 -28.07 13.47 18.88
CA ASN A 601 -28.18 14.91 19.16
C ASN A 601 -28.89 15.66 18.03
N LEU A 602 -28.69 15.22 16.79
CA LEU A 602 -29.41 15.73 15.63
C LEU A 602 -30.81 15.11 15.47
N ASN A 603 -31.19 14.09 16.25
CA ASN A 603 -32.42 13.32 16.03
C ASN A 603 -32.53 12.80 14.58
N ILE A 604 -31.45 12.23 14.06
CA ILE A 604 -31.40 11.56 12.76
C ILE A 604 -30.96 10.09 12.93
N PRO A 605 -31.37 9.19 12.03
CA PRO A 605 -30.93 7.81 12.06
C PRO A 605 -29.41 7.68 11.89
N PHE A 606 -28.88 6.58 12.44
CA PHE A 606 -27.46 6.24 12.43
C PHE A 606 -27.24 4.84 11.84
N ILE A 607 -26.21 4.70 11.01
CA ILE A 607 -25.68 3.42 10.55
C ILE A 607 -24.24 3.30 11.03
N PHE A 608 -23.99 2.24 11.78
CA PHE A 608 -22.67 1.88 12.23
C PHE A 608 -21.88 1.17 11.12
N VAL A 609 -20.62 1.56 10.96
CA VAL A 609 -19.66 0.93 10.04
C VAL A 609 -18.55 0.31 10.88
N SER A 610 -18.52 -1.02 10.95
CA SER A 610 -17.45 -1.72 11.65
C SER A 610 -16.22 -1.87 10.77
N ASN A 611 -15.04 -1.60 11.33
CA ASN A 611 -13.77 -1.98 10.71
C ASN A 611 -13.41 -3.47 10.93
N LYS A 612 -14.22 -4.20 11.73
CA LYS A 612 -14.11 -5.64 11.93
C LYS A 612 -15.11 -6.34 11.02
N TRP A 613 -14.57 -7.08 10.05
CA TRP A 613 -15.25 -7.77 8.94
C TRP A 613 -16.29 -8.86 9.30
N LYS A 614 -16.94 -8.80 10.48
CA LYS A 614 -17.84 -9.85 11.00
C LYS A 614 -19.18 -9.35 11.55
N GLU A 615 -19.51 -8.06 11.45
CA GLU A 615 -20.69 -7.49 12.12
C GLU A 615 -21.89 -7.23 11.17
N ALA A 616 -23.09 -7.42 11.73
CA ALA A 616 -24.38 -7.40 11.02
C ALA A 616 -24.79 -6.03 10.44
N GLU A 617 -24.05 -4.96 10.71
CA GLU A 617 -24.39 -3.60 10.28
C GLU A 617 -23.73 -3.21 8.95
N MET A 618 -22.56 -3.78 8.62
CA MET A 618 -21.98 -3.69 7.27
C MET A 618 -22.89 -4.30 6.20
N THR A 619 -23.66 -5.33 6.57
CA THR A 619 -24.71 -5.93 5.74
C THR A 619 -25.75 -4.90 5.30
N HIS A 620 -26.04 -3.86 6.08
CA HIS A 620 -27.00 -2.82 5.69
C HIS A 620 -26.49 -1.95 4.53
N LEU A 621 -25.18 -1.63 4.50
CA LEU A 621 -24.58 -0.88 3.40
C LEU A 621 -24.49 -1.72 2.11
N GLY A 622 -24.15 -3.00 2.21
CA GLY A 622 -24.15 -3.90 1.05
C GLY A 622 -25.55 -4.22 0.53
N VAL A 623 -26.55 -4.34 1.42
CA VAL A 623 -27.98 -4.41 1.04
C VAL A 623 -28.43 -3.13 0.36
N MET A 624 -27.97 -1.96 0.82
CA MET A 624 -28.23 -0.70 0.14
C MET A 624 -27.65 -0.71 -1.29
N ILE A 625 -26.39 -1.11 -1.48
CA ILE A 625 -25.78 -1.21 -2.82
C ILE A 625 -26.59 -2.16 -3.73
N ASP A 626 -26.98 -3.33 -3.22
CA ASP A 626 -27.79 -4.30 -3.95
C ASP A 626 -29.15 -3.73 -4.40
N TYR A 627 -29.82 -3.01 -3.51
CA TYR A 627 -31.10 -2.39 -3.82
C TYR A 627 -30.96 -1.28 -4.86
N LEU A 628 -29.94 -0.42 -4.73
CA LEU A 628 -29.69 0.64 -5.71
C LEU A 628 -29.46 0.05 -7.10
N LYS A 629 -28.75 -1.07 -7.19
CA LYS A 629 -28.55 -1.82 -8.44
C LYS A 629 -29.87 -2.33 -9.04
N LEU A 630 -30.75 -2.92 -8.22
CA LEU A 630 -32.06 -3.40 -8.68
C LEU A 630 -32.96 -2.27 -9.22
N ASN A 631 -32.95 -1.09 -8.58
CA ASN A 631 -33.74 0.06 -9.04
C ASN A 631 -33.22 0.64 -10.36
N GLU A 632 -31.90 0.70 -10.57
CA GLU A 632 -31.31 1.09 -11.86
C GLU A 632 -31.77 0.15 -12.98
N GLU A 633 -31.73 -1.18 -12.75
CA GLU A 633 -32.20 -2.19 -13.71
C GLU A 633 -33.71 -2.09 -14.00
N MET A 634 -34.52 -1.70 -13.01
CA MET A 634 -35.97 -1.52 -13.19
C MET A 634 -36.31 -0.24 -13.96
N ASN A 635 -35.61 0.86 -13.70
CA ASN A 635 -35.80 2.13 -14.43
C ASN A 635 -35.33 2.06 -15.89
N LEU A 636 -34.32 1.23 -16.20
CA LEU A 636 -33.86 0.95 -17.57
C LEU A 636 -34.84 0.14 -18.43
N ASN A 637 -35.94 -0.39 -17.87
CA ASN A 637 -37.00 -1.07 -18.63
C ASN A 637 -38.28 -0.21 -18.80
N ILE A 638 -38.25 1.08 -18.43
CA ILE A 638 -39.39 2.02 -18.55
C ILE A 638 -39.07 3.20 -19.50
N LEU A 639 -37.82 3.33 -19.96
CA LEU A 639 -37.43 4.13 -21.14
C LEU A 639 -37.24 3.19 -22.34
#